data_AF-A0A2H0H4F4-F1
#
_entry.id   AF-A0A2H0H4F4-F1
#
_cell.length_a   1.000
_cell.length_b   1.000
_cell.length_c   1.000
_cell.angle_alpha   90.00
_cell.angle_beta   90.00
_cell.angle_gamma   90.00
#
_symmetry.space_group_name_H-M   'P 1'
#
loop_
_entity.id
_entity.type
_entity.pdbx_description
1 polymer ?
#
loop_
_entity_poly.entity_id
_entity_poly.type
_entity_poly.pdbx_seq_one_letter_code
_entity_poly.pdbx_strand_id
1 'polypeptide(L)'
;MKTERKKFWTNLAIVSLFLVVLAGGCKKDNYEEISGVCPEVESTNPASDVMNVPLDKVIEVTFNEKMNPVTITPTAFSLTGPTTKNGQLVTATIIEGSLSYDDTNNTMSFTPTALLEPNTLYTGRVKTLVKDLRGNALQTDYIWSFTTGVPPTVISTFPQDAATGVSLNSKLTATFSMAMDSSTITSSTFTLKQGVLSVSGVVIYSNSVATFKPATHLAANVLYTATITNEVKNQAGIAMINNYVWTFSTGLGPDDTPPTVISTVPVNLATDVAFNTKPTATFSEAMDPLTITPASFTIMQGTLSVAGSVTYVGIVATFKPLVNLEANTTYTATITTGVEDVAGNAMASNYVWTFTTGSGPDDTPPIVISTVPIDLATGVSINIKPSATFSEAMDPMTITPTTFTVKQGNQFISGSVSYVGLVATFKPTVNFVANMVYTATITTGVEDLAGNAMENNYVWSFTTGTSPDIIPPTVISTVPANLATEVALNIKPTATFSEVMDPLTINPTTFTLKQGSTSIPGTVNYAGTVAVFIPSVNLTANTLYTATITTGVKDLAGNAMVSNYVWTFTTGAGADLIPPTVVSTIPTNLATEVLLNVTPTATFSEAMDPLSINALTYTLRQGTTPVTGLVSYSGLVATFTPTSGLLANTTYTAT
;
A
#
# COMPACT_ATOMS: atom_id res chain seq x y z
N MET A 1 42.95 65.42 14.69
CA MET A 1 44.14 64.91 13.95
C MET A 1 43.66 64.64 12.54
N LYS A 2 43.93 65.53 11.56
CA LYS A 2 45.12 65.51 10.67
C LYS A 2 45.25 64.12 10.02
N THR A 3 45.08 63.93 8.70
CA THR A 3 45.97 64.40 7.61
C THR A 3 45.21 64.25 6.27
N GLU A 4 44.80 65.33 5.60
CA GLU A 4 45.33 65.88 4.32
C GLU A 4 44.52 65.61 3.03
N ARG A 5 43.71 66.62 2.68
CA ARG A 5 43.47 67.10 1.31
C ARG A 5 44.68 67.92 0.85
N LYS A 6 45.18 67.67 -0.36
CA LYS A 6 45.61 68.64 -1.42
C LYS A 6 46.84 68.14 -2.20
N LYS A 7 46.64 67.91 -3.50
CA LYS A 7 47.44 68.52 -4.58
C LYS A 7 46.56 68.57 -5.85
N PHE A 8 45.99 69.71 -6.26
CA PHE A 8 46.63 70.84 -6.97
C PHE A 8 46.89 70.41 -8.44
N TRP A 9 45.94 70.55 -9.39
CA TRP A 9 45.49 71.82 -10.02
C TRP A 9 46.59 72.89 -10.09
N THR A 10 47.31 72.90 -11.23
CA THR A 10 48.02 74.05 -11.80
C THR A 10 47.81 73.93 -13.31
N ASN A 11 46.84 74.61 -13.93
CA ASN A 11 46.84 75.99 -14.45
C ASN A 11 47.97 76.31 -15.43
N LEU A 12 47.62 76.54 -16.70
CA LEU A 12 47.88 77.76 -17.51
C LEU A 12 47.27 77.52 -18.91
N ALA A 13 46.11 78.08 -19.26
CA ALA A 13 45.86 79.47 -19.66
C ALA A 13 46.71 79.93 -20.87
N ILE A 14 46.00 80.23 -21.97
CA ILE A 14 46.34 81.16 -23.07
C ILE A 14 47.20 80.59 -24.21
N VAL A 15 46.54 80.16 -25.30
CA VAL A 15 46.81 80.69 -26.65
C VAL A 15 45.48 80.88 -27.35
N SER A 16 45.02 82.13 -27.34
CA SER A 16 43.96 82.59 -28.22
C SER A 16 44.57 83.08 -29.53
N LEU A 17 43.83 82.84 -30.61
CA LEU A 17 43.77 83.66 -31.83
C LEU A 17 44.78 83.38 -32.96
N PHE A 18 44.35 82.62 -33.97
CA PHE A 18 44.49 83.06 -35.37
C PHE A 18 43.39 82.44 -36.26
N LEU A 19 42.51 83.34 -36.74
CA LEU A 19 41.76 83.40 -38.01
C LEU A 19 41.08 82.13 -38.60
N VAL A 20 39.76 82.06 -38.41
CA VAL A 20 38.66 82.19 -39.40
C VAL A 20 38.89 81.71 -40.86
N VAL A 21 37.89 80.94 -41.31
CA VAL A 21 37.48 80.48 -42.66
C VAL A 21 38.03 79.13 -43.14
N LEU A 22 37.23 78.07 -42.94
CA LEU A 22 36.64 77.35 -44.07
C LEU A 22 35.30 76.73 -43.62
N ALA A 23 34.21 77.30 -44.11
CA ALA A 23 32.90 76.68 -44.10
C ALA A 23 32.82 75.68 -45.26
N GLY A 24 32.23 74.51 -45.01
CA GLY A 24 31.83 73.59 -46.08
C GLY A 24 31.89 72.12 -45.67
N GLY A 25 30.81 71.61 -45.07
CA GLY A 25 30.66 70.18 -44.83
C GLY A 25 29.77 69.82 -43.63
N CYS A 26 28.53 70.31 -43.59
CA CYS A 26 27.53 69.67 -42.74
C CYS A 26 27.19 68.29 -43.31
N LYS A 27 27.34 67.25 -42.51
CA LYS A 27 26.20 66.39 -42.25
C LYS A 27 25.97 66.43 -40.74
N LYS A 28 24.89 67.11 -40.33
CA LYS A 28 24.25 66.79 -39.06
C LYS A 28 23.79 65.35 -39.23
N ASP A 29 24.48 64.39 -38.62
CA ASP A 29 23.83 63.15 -38.29
C ASP A 29 22.78 63.51 -37.25
N ASN A 30 21.53 63.61 -37.69
CA ASN A 30 20.41 63.35 -36.80
C ASN A 30 20.49 61.85 -36.46
N TYR A 31 21.32 61.52 -35.48
CA TYR A 31 21.18 60.25 -34.78
C TYR A 31 19.90 60.37 -33.94
N GLU A 32 18.78 59.96 -34.52
CA GLU A 32 17.64 59.59 -33.71
C GLU A 32 18.00 58.25 -33.06
N GLU A 33 18.31 58.30 -31.77
CA GLU A 33 18.44 57.11 -30.95
C GLU A 33 17.05 56.45 -30.90
N ILE A 34 16.77 55.56 -31.85
CA ILE A 34 15.64 54.65 -31.74
C ILE A 34 16.05 53.68 -30.64
N SER A 35 15.79 54.04 -29.39
CA SER A 35 15.87 53.17 -28.22
C SER A 35 15.06 51.91 -28.53
N GLY A 36 15.73 50.90 -29.06
CA GLY A 36 15.16 49.57 -29.22
C GLY A 36 15.06 49.00 -27.82
N VAL A 37 13.86 48.63 -27.41
CA VAL A 37 13.68 47.83 -26.21
C VAL A 37 14.52 46.56 -26.42
N CYS A 38 15.29 46.16 -25.42
CA CYS A 38 15.98 44.87 -25.50
C CYS A 38 14.93 43.77 -25.35
N PRO A 39 15.09 42.63 -26.03
CA PRO A 39 14.19 41.52 -25.81
C PRO A 39 14.24 41.07 -24.35
N GLU A 40 13.09 40.74 -23.78
CA GLU A 40 12.89 40.26 -22.42
C GLU A 40 11.97 39.04 -22.45
N VAL A 41 12.19 38.10 -21.52
CA VAL A 41 11.24 37.00 -21.28
C VAL A 41 10.07 37.56 -20.46
N GLU A 42 8.91 37.65 -21.09
CA GLU A 42 7.68 38.13 -20.47
C GLU A 42 7.04 37.06 -19.58
N SER A 43 7.06 35.80 -20.03
CA SER A 43 6.53 34.67 -19.26
C SER A 43 7.12 33.33 -19.71
N THR A 44 7.00 32.34 -18.83
CA THR A 44 7.32 30.94 -19.13
C THR A 44 6.14 30.03 -18.79
N ASN A 45 6.04 28.91 -19.49
CA ASN A 45 5.07 27.84 -19.22
C ASN A 45 5.79 26.49 -19.25
N PRO A 46 6.05 25.83 -18.11
CA PRO A 46 5.61 26.20 -16.76
C PRO A 46 6.19 27.53 -16.29
N ALA A 47 5.40 28.26 -15.50
CA ALA A 47 5.88 29.44 -14.79
C ALA A 47 6.91 29.06 -13.72
N SER A 48 7.71 30.02 -13.28
CA SER A 48 8.73 29.78 -12.24
C SER A 48 8.12 29.17 -10.98
N ASP A 49 8.79 28.14 -10.47
CA ASP A 49 8.54 27.44 -9.22
C ASP A 49 7.17 26.73 -9.14
N VAL A 50 6.53 26.51 -10.30
CA VAL A 50 5.31 25.71 -10.41
C VAL A 50 5.62 24.24 -10.11
N MET A 51 4.77 23.62 -9.30
CA MET A 51 4.79 22.19 -8.99
C MET A 51 3.72 21.42 -9.77
N ASN A 52 3.82 20.09 -9.76
CA ASN A 52 2.88 19.17 -10.42
C ASN A 52 2.78 19.37 -11.94
N VAL A 53 3.89 19.73 -12.58
CA VAL A 53 3.95 19.84 -14.03
C VAL A 53 3.75 18.46 -14.68
N PRO A 54 2.89 18.34 -15.71
CA PRO A 54 2.75 17.12 -16.51
C PRO A 54 4.07 16.62 -17.10
N LEU A 55 4.24 15.31 -17.18
CA LEU A 55 5.50 14.72 -17.64
C LEU A 55 5.72 14.91 -19.14
N ASP A 56 4.66 15.14 -19.91
CA ASP A 56 4.66 15.42 -21.34
C ASP A 56 4.68 16.93 -21.65
N LYS A 57 4.97 17.78 -20.66
CA LYS A 57 4.88 19.23 -20.79
C LYS A 57 5.86 19.77 -21.84
N VAL A 58 5.32 20.47 -22.83
CA VAL A 58 6.08 21.39 -23.70
C VAL A 58 6.43 22.63 -22.91
N ILE A 59 7.71 23.01 -22.93
CA ILE A 59 8.23 24.17 -22.20
C ILE A 59 8.19 25.38 -23.13
N GLU A 60 7.44 26.41 -22.76
CA GLU A 60 7.25 27.62 -23.56
C GLU A 60 7.87 28.83 -22.89
N VAL A 61 8.40 29.74 -23.69
CA VAL A 61 8.94 31.03 -23.28
C VAL A 61 8.39 32.09 -24.22
N THR A 62 7.64 33.04 -23.68
CA THR A 62 7.09 34.16 -24.44
C THR A 62 7.94 35.39 -24.20
N PHE A 63 8.31 36.06 -25.30
CA PHE A 63 9.11 37.27 -25.27
C PHE A 63 8.21 38.51 -25.46
N ASN A 64 8.65 39.64 -24.91
CA ASN A 64 7.98 40.94 -25.07
C ASN A 64 7.91 41.43 -26.54
N GLU A 65 8.68 40.82 -27.44
CA GLU A 65 8.73 41.18 -28.86
C GLU A 65 9.11 40.01 -29.77
N LYS A 66 9.10 40.25 -31.09
CA LYS A 66 9.49 39.26 -32.11
C LYS A 66 11.00 38.99 -32.08
N MET A 67 11.34 37.72 -31.92
CA MET A 67 12.70 37.22 -31.90
C MET A 67 13.18 36.81 -33.29
N ASN A 68 14.49 36.75 -33.49
CA ASN A 68 15.10 36.15 -34.68
C ASN A 68 15.17 34.62 -34.51
N PRO A 69 14.37 33.84 -35.27
CA PRO A 69 14.29 32.39 -35.08
C PRO A 69 15.63 31.67 -35.31
N VAL A 70 16.53 32.25 -36.11
CA VAL A 70 17.86 31.69 -36.39
C VAL A 70 18.75 31.66 -35.14
N THR A 71 18.46 32.50 -34.15
CA THR A 71 19.22 32.56 -32.88
C THR A 71 18.66 31.63 -31.80
N ILE A 72 17.48 31.05 -32.02
CA ILE A 72 16.84 30.08 -31.14
C ILE A 72 17.38 28.69 -31.50
N THR A 73 18.52 28.34 -30.92
CA THR A 73 19.22 27.07 -31.18
C THR A 73 19.38 26.26 -29.88
N PRO A 74 19.69 24.95 -29.97
CA PRO A 74 19.95 24.13 -28.78
C PRO A 74 21.12 24.61 -27.90
N THR A 75 21.98 25.53 -28.39
CA THR A 75 23.02 26.14 -27.55
C THR A 75 22.51 27.36 -26.78
N ALA A 76 21.43 27.98 -27.24
CA ALA A 76 20.80 29.18 -26.68
C ALA A 76 19.73 28.87 -25.63
N PHE A 77 19.17 27.66 -25.62
CA PHE A 77 18.26 27.17 -24.59
C PHE A 77 18.78 25.86 -23.98
N SER A 78 18.55 25.66 -22.68
CA SER A 78 18.76 24.35 -22.04
C SER A 78 17.69 24.10 -20.98
N LEU A 79 17.17 22.88 -20.96
CA LEU A 79 16.45 22.33 -19.83
C LEU A 79 17.37 21.34 -19.11
N THR A 80 17.57 21.51 -17.81
CA THR A 80 18.40 20.60 -17.01
C THR A 80 17.59 20.00 -15.87
N GLY A 81 17.83 18.74 -15.56
CA GLY A 81 17.27 18.06 -14.40
C GLY A 81 18.25 17.01 -13.86
N PRO A 82 18.09 16.53 -12.62
CA PRO A 82 18.80 15.36 -12.17
C PRO A 82 18.27 14.15 -12.95
N THR A 83 19.16 13.40 -13.61
CA THR A 83 18.79 12.08 -14.11
C THR A 83 19.11 11.05 -13.04
N THR A 84 18.13 10.26 -12.63
CA THR A 84 18.41 8.99 -11.96
C THR A 84 18.77 7.95 -13.02
N LYS A 85 20.00 7.43 -12.99
CA LYS A 85 20.33 6.19 -13.71
C LYS A 85 20.41 5.09 -12.66
N ASN A 86 19.52 4.10 -12.73
CA ASN A 86 19.45 2.97 -11.78
C ASN A 86 19.19 3.39 -10.31
N GLY A 87 18.33 4.39 -10.07
CA GLY A 87 17.93 4.78 -8.71
C GLY A 87 19.00 5.51 -7.89
N GLN A 88 20.11 5.91 -8.51
CA GLN A 88 21.12 6.78 -7.89
C GLN A 88 21.06 8.17 -8.52
N LEU A 89 21.08 9.20 -7.68
CA LEU A 89 21.11 10.61 -8.08
C LEU A 89 22.45 10.90 -8.79
N VAL A 90 22.41 11.30 -10.06
CA VAL A 90 23.59 11.70 -10.82
C VAL A 90 23.42 13.14 -11.31
N THR A 91 24.55 13.86 -11.39
CA THR A 91 24.75 15.25 -11.86
C THR A 91 23.72 15.79 -12.85
N ALA A 92 23.39 17.08 -12.73
CA ALA A 92 22.52 17.81 -13.64
C ALA A 92 22.88 17.53 -15.11
N THR A 93 21.95 16.91 -15.83
CA THR A 93 22.11 16.53 -17.24
C THR A 93 21.19 17.40 -18.10
N ILE A 94 21.61 17.71 -19.32
CA ILE A 94 20.78 18.42 -20.29
C ILE A 94 19.73 17.45 -20.82
N ILE A 95 18.48 17.88 -20.82
CA ILE A 95 17.36 17.12 -21.41
C ILE A 95 17.35 17.38 -22.91
N GLU A 96 17.34 16.30 -23.69
CA GLU A 96 17.28 16.36 -25.14
C GLU A 96 15.86 16.68 -25.60
N GLY A 97 15.73 17.58 -26.58
CA GLY A 97 14.45 18.04 -27.09
C GLY A 97 14.59 18.81 -28.39
N SER A 98 13.44 19.22 -28.94
CA SER A 98 13.36 20.03 -30.15
C SER A 98 12.84 21.43 -29.83
N LEU A 99 13.40 22.44 -30.50
CA LEU A 99 12.97 23.84 -30.38
C LEU A 99 12.14 24.24 -31.59
N SER A 100 11.13 25.06 -31.34
CA SER A 100 10.32 25.75 -32.34
C SER A 100 10.03 27.18 -31.87
N TYR A 101 9.66 28.06 -32.81
CA TYR A 101 9.30 29.43 -32.51
C TYR A 101 8.07 29.85 -33.31
N ASP A 102 7.11 30.49 -32.64
CA ASP A 102 5.89 31.05 -33.23
C ASP A 102 5.96 32.58 -33.24
N ASP A 103 6.19 33.14 -34.43
CA ASP A 103 6.27 34.58 -34.70
C ASP A 103 4.96 35.34 -34.42
N THR A 104 3.82 34.64 -34.30
CA THR A 104 2.51 35.26 -34.06
C THR A 104 2.35 35.60 -32.58
N ASN A 105 2.81 34.69 -31.72
CA ASN A 105 2.68 34.79 -30.26
C ASN A 105 3.98 35.18 -29.56
N ASN A 106 5.07 35.37 -30.31
CA ASN A 106 6.42 35.59 -29.80
C ASN A 106 6.90 34.48 -28.84
N THR A 107 6.52 33.23 -29.12
CA THR A 107 6.72 32.12 -28.19
C THR A 107 7.72 31.11 -28.73
N MET A 108 8.77 30.83 -27.98
CA MET A 108 9.64 29.67 -28.19
C MET A 108 9.07 28.47 -27.44
N SER A 109 9.01 27.32 -28.09
CA SER A 109 8.57 26.06 -27.47
C SER A 109 9.68 25.01 -27.57
N PHE A 110 10.01 24.39 -26.44
CA PHE A 110 10.90 23.25 -26.33
C PHE A 110 10.08 22.00 -25.99
N THR A 111 10.16 21.00 -26.87
CA THR A 111 9.50 19.69 -26.69
C THR A 111 10.54 18.64 -26.32
N PRO A 112 10.54 18.12 -25.07
CA PRO A 112 11.41 17.01 -24.68
C PRO A 112 11.24 15.78 -25.59
N THR A 113 12.33 15.05 -25.85
CA THR A 113 12.29 13.82 -26.67
C THR A 113 11.68 12.62 -25.95
N ALA A 114 11.63 12.65 -24.62
CA ALA A 114 11.03 11.65 -23.75
C ALA A 114 10.22 12.36 -22.65
N LEU A 115 9.31 11.61 -22.01
CA LEU A 115 8.62 12.10 -20.81
C LEU A 115 9.65 12.54 -19.76
N LEU A 116 9.37 13.65 -19.10
CA LEU A 116 10.13 14.10 -17.94
C LEU A 116 9.95 13.09 -16.79
N GLU A 117 10.97 12.97 -15.95
CA GLU A 117 10.94 12.09 -14.78
C GLU A 117 9.93 12.60 -13.75
N PRO A 118 9.20 11.72 -13.04
CA PRO A 118 8.23 12.13 -12.02
C PRO A 118 8.92 12.74 -10.79
N ASN A 119 8.21 13.62 -10.07
CA ASN A 119 8.69 14.28 -8.85
C ASN A 119 10.10 14.87 -8.94
N THR A 120 10.42 15.52 -10.07
CA THR A 120 11.77 15.95 -10.41
C THR A 120 11.82 17.46 -10.65
N LEU A 121 12.80 18.12 -10.03
CA LEU A 121 13.08 19.54 -10.23
C LEU A 121 13.87 19.75 -11.53
N TYR A 122 13.32 20.57 -12.43
CA TYR A 122 13.96 21.00 -13.66
C TYR A 122 14.26 22.49 -13.65
N THR A 123 15.35 22.87 -14.31
CA THR A 123 15.79 24.26 -14.48
C THR A 123 15.82 24.59 -15.97
N GLY A 124 15.00 25.56 -16.38
CA GLY A 124 15.05 26.15 -17.72
C GLY A 124 16.04 27.30 -17.75
N ARG A 125 16.78 27.45 -18.86
CA ARG A 125 17.68 28.58 -19.09
C ARG A 125 17.59 29.03 -20.54
N VAL A 126 17.24 30.29 -20.75
CA VAL A 126 17.43 31.00 -22.02
C VAL A 126 18.66 31.88 -21.89
N LYS A 127 19.62 31.69 -22.79
CA LYS A 127 20.88 32.44 -22.76
C LYS A 127 20.77 33.77 -23.51
N THR A 128 21.66 34.69 -23.17
CA THR A 128 21.98 35.93 -23.92
C THR A 128 22.38 35.74 -25.39
N LEU A 129 22.34 34.51 -25.92
CA LEU A 129 22.55 34.19 -27.33
C LEU A 129 21.31 34.46 -28.20
N VAL A 130 20.11 34.48 -27.61
CA VAL A 130 18.87 34.76 -28.33
C VAL A 130 18.76 36.27 -28.60
N LYS A 131 18.39 36.65 -29.83
CA LYS A 131 18.33 38.04 -30.29
C LYS A 131 17.01 38.38 -30.97
N ASP A 132 16.63 39.65 -30.94
CA ASP A 132 15.53 40.20 -31.74
C ASP A 132 15.89 40.28 -33.24
N LEU A 133 14.93 40.73 -34.07
CA LEU A 133 15.13 40.94 -35.51
C LEU A 133 16.12 42.08 -35.84
N ARG A 134 16.42 42.96 -34.87
CA ARG A 134 17.36 44.08 -34.99
C ARG A 134 18.78 43.71 -34.53
N GLY A 135 18.97 42.52 -33.97
CA GLY A 135 20.24 42.00 -33.46
C GLY A 135 20.52 42.30 -31.98
N ASN A 136 19.59 42.90 -31.23
CA ASN A 136 19.71 43.10 -29.79
C ASN A 136 19.55 41.76 -29.07
N ALA A 137 20.42 41.48 -28.11
CA ALA A 137 20.37 40.25 -27.31
C ALA A 137 19.59 40.45 -26.01
N LEU A 138 19.12 39.35 -25.42
CA LEU A 138 18.76 39.34 -23.99
C LEU A 138 19.94 39.89 -23.17
N GLN A 139 19.66 40.76 -22.19
CA GLN A 139 20.71 41.40 -21.40
C GLN A 139 21.36 40.46 -20.38
N THR A 140 20.57 39.53 -19.82
CA THR A 140 21.02 38.49 -18.90
C THR A 140 20.38 37.17 -19.27
N ASP A 141 21.01 36.07 -18.87
CA ASP A 141 20.39 34.76 -19.00
C ASP A 141 19.13 34.72 -18.12
N TYR A 142 18.03 34.27 -18.69
CA TYR A 142 16.79 34.05 -17.95
C TYR A 142 16.76 32.61 -17.45
N ILE A 143 16.64 32.43 -16.13
CA ILE A 143 16.67 31.13 -15.46
C ILE A 143 15.43 31.00 -14.60
N TRP A 144 14.76 29.87 -14.69
CA TRP A 144 13.60 29.53 -13.87
C TRP A 144 13.61 28.04 -13.56
N SER A 145 12.80 27.63 -12.59
CA SER A 145 12.65 26.23 -12.22
C SER A 145 11.19 25.79 -12.22
N PHE A 146 10.94 24.49 -12.31
CA PHE A 146 9.63 23.88 -12.07
C PHE A 146 9.80 22.42 -11.63
N THR A 147 8.79 21.86 -10.98
CA THR A 147 8.81 20.47 -10.49
C THR A 147 7.71 19.65 -11.15
N THR A 148 8.08 18.53 -11.77
CA THR A 148 7.11 17.56 -12.30
C THR A 148 6.36 16.85 -11.18
N GLY A 149 5.11 16.45 -11.43
CA GLY A 149 4.31 15.75 -10.42
C GLY A 149 4.48 14.24 -10.42
N VAL A 150 3.63 13.58 -9.61
CA VAL A 150 3.59 12.12 -9.48
C VAL A 150 2.44 11.56 -10.34
N PRO A 151 2.70 10.60 -11.23
CA PRO A 151 1.66 9.92 -12.00
C PRO A 151 0.73 9.09 -11.10
N PRO A 152 -0.57 9.06 -11.40
CA PRO A 152 -1.48 8.13 -10.73
C PRO A 152 -1.15 6.67 -11.08
N THR A 153 -1.41 5.78 -10.13
CA THR A 153 -1.27 4.33 -10.29
C THR A 153 -2.53 3.64 -9.79
N VAL A 154 -2.81 2.43 -10.28
CA VAL A 154 -3.89 1.59 -9.73
C VAL A 154 -3.31 0.79 -8.56
N ILE A 155 -3.89 0.99 -7.37
CA ILE A 155 -3.52 0.30 -6.13
C ILE A 155 -4.12 -1.10 -6.10
N SER A 156 -5.41 -1.23 -6.44
CA SER A 156 -6.14 -2.51 -6.39
C SER A 156 -7.28 -2.54 -7.40
N THR A 157 -7.68 -3.76 -7.79
CA THR A 157 -8.85 -3.99 -8.64
C THR A 157 -9.73 -5.09 -8.07
N PHE A 158 -11.03 -4.97 -8.36
CA PHE A 158 -11.96 -6.09 -8.31
C PHE A 158 -12.57 -6.32 -9.71
N PRO A 159 -12.63 -7.57 -10.20
CA PRO A 159 -11.89 -8.72 -9.70
C PRO A 159 -10.37 -8.48 -9.75
N GLN A 160 -9.63 -9.14 -8.87
CA GLN A 160 -8.16 -9.15 -8.95
C GLN A 160 -7.68 -9.79 -10.25
N ASP A 161 -6.46 -9.48 -10.67
CA ASP A 161 -5.90 -10.09 -11.88
C ASP A 161 -5.84 -11.63 -11.77
N ALA A 162 -6.20 -12.27 -12.88
CA ALA A 162 -6.42 -13.70 -13.04
C ALA A 162 -7.41 -14.30 -12.02
N ALA A 163 -8.36 -13.52 -11.49
CA ALA A 163 -9.43 -14.07 -10.67
C ALA A 163 -10.27 -15.09 -11.46
N THR A 164 -10.77 -16.11 -10.76
CA THR A 164 -11.64 -17.16 -11.34
C THR A 164 -12.92 -17.24 -10.53
N GLY A 165 -13.99 -17.72 -11.16
CA GLY A 165 -15.28 -17.88 -10.50
C GLY A 165 -15.99 -16.56 -10.16
N VAL A 166 -15.66 -15.46 -10.84
CA VAL A 166 -16.30 -14.16 -10.61
C VAL A 166 -17.78 -14.22 -10.95
N SER A 167 -18.63 -13.71 -10.06
CA SER A 167 -20.08 -13.74 -10.22
C SER A 167 -20.57 -12.93 -11.43
N LEU A 168 -21.66 -13.38 -12.07
CA LEU A 168 -22.10 -12.80 -13.35
C LEU A 168 -22.64 -11.37 -13.24
N ASN A 169 -23.09 -10.96 -12.05
CA ASN A 169 -23.63 -9.62 -11.73
C ASN A 169 -22.57 -8.67 -11.16
N SER A 170 -21.31 -9.09 -11.04
CA SER A 170 -20.28 -8.27 -10.44
C SER A 170 -19.99 -6.98 -11.22
N LYS A 171 -20.00 -5.86 -10.50
CA LYS A 171 -19.33 -4.61 -10.88
C LYS A 171 -17.81 -4.82 -10.83
N LEU A 172 -17.08 -4.10 -11.67
CA LEU A 172 -15.61 -4.08 -11.63
C LEU A 172 -15.18 -2.77 -10.97
N THR A 173 -14.16 -2.80 -10.13
CA THR A 173 -13.63 -1.61 -9.46
C THR A 173 -12.12 -1.50 -9.65
N ALA A 174 -11.63 -0.26 -9.66
CA ALA A 174 -10.20 0.05 -9.64
C ALA A 174 -9.94 1.26 -8.75
N THR A 175 -9.12 1.07 -7.73
CA THR A 175 -8.73 2.11 -6.78
C THR A 175 -7.42 2.74 -7.22
N PHE A 176 -7.38 4.06 -7.36
CA PHE A 176 -6.20 4.83 -7.73
C PHE A 176 -5.43 5.32 -6.49
N SER A 177 -4.13 5.56 -6.66
CA SER A 177 -3.24 6.11 -5.61
C SER A 177 -3.48 7.57 -5.24
N MET A 178 -4.32 8.25 -6.00
CA MET A 178 -4.69 9.65 -5.76
C MET A 178 -6.03 9.99 -6.42
N ALA A 179 -6.55 11.16 -6.09
CA ALA A 179 -7.73 11.71 -6.74
C ALA A 179 -7.46 11.95 -8.25
N MET A 180 -8.39 11.50 -9.06
CA MET A 180 -8.37 11.55 -10.51
C MET A 180 -9.27 12.66 -11.03
N ASP A 181 -8.98 13.14 -12.23
CA ASP A 181 -9.94 13.93 -13.00
C ASP A 181 -11.05 13.00 -13.53
N SER A 182 -12.20 13.09 -12.88
CA SER A 182 -13.40 12.31 -13.21
C SER A 182 -13.84 12.42 -14.67
N SER A 183 -13.53 13.54 -15.36
CA SER A 183 -13.90 13.72 -16.77
C SER A 183 -13.10 12.82 -17.72
N THR A 184 -11.92 12.35 -17.28
CA THR A 184 -11.07 11.44 -18.04
C THR A 184 -11.39 9.97 -17.80
N ILE A 185 -12.23 9.65 -16.81
CA ILE A 185 -12.63 8.29 -16.45
C ILE A 185 -14.02 8.02 -17.03
N THR A 186 -14.05 7.39 -18.20
CA THR A 186 -15.27 7.16 -18.98
C THR A 186 -15.29 5.73 -19.51
N SER A 187 -16.35 5.36 -20.23
CA SER A 187 -16.43 4.05 -20.90
C SER A 187 -15.44 3.86 -22.05
N SER A 188 -14.70 4.90 -22.49
CA SER A 188 -13.61 4.74 -23.45
C SER A 188 -12.27 4.48 -22.77
N THR A 189 -12.10 4.91 -21.53
CA THR A 189 -10.83 4.79 -20.78
C THR A 189 -10.87 3.68 -19.73
N PHE A 190 -12.04 3.30 -19.22
CA PHE A 190 -12.25 2.06 -18.46
C PHE A 190 -13.15 1.13 -19.27
N THR A 191 -12.52 0.14 -19.91
CA THR A 191 -13.18 -0.79 -20.84
C THR A 191 -13.18 -2.22 -20.32
N LEU A 192 -14.16 -2.99 -20.77
CA LEU A 192 -14.27 -4.43 -20.54
C LEU A 192 -14.48 -5.14 -21.87
N LYS A 193 -13.70 -6.20 -22.13
CA LYS A 193 -13.77 -6.98 -23.37
C LYS A 193 -13.86 -8.48 -23.12
N GLN A 194 -14.61 -9.15 -23.97
CA GLN A 194 -14.59 -10.60 -24.16
C GLN A 194 -13.83 -10.89 -25.46
N GLY A 195 -12.54 -11.21 -25.35
CA GLY A 195 -11.66 -11.28 -26.51
C GLY A 195 -11.61 -9.93 -27.25
N VAL A 196 -12.14 -9.88 -28.47
CA VAL A 196 -12.22 -8.64 -29.27
C VAL A 196 -13.54 -7.87 -29.10
N LEU A 197 -14.55 -8.47 -28.46
CA LEU A 197 -15.88 -7.88 -28.30
C LEU A 197 -15.92 -6.97 -27.07
N SER A 198 -16.35 -5.73 -27.23
CA SER A 198 -16.57 -4.82 -26.11
C SER A 198 -17.86 -5.17 -25.36
N VAL A 199 -17.76 -5.21 -24.03
CA VAL A 199 -18.92 -5.31 -23.14
C VAL A 199 -19.43 -3.90 -22.86
N SER A 200 -20.72 -3.67 -23.06
CA SER A 200 -21.34 -2.39 -22.71
C SER A 200 -21.52 -2.26 -21.21
N GLY A 201 -21.33 -1.06 -20.68
CA GLY A 201 -21.50 -0.75 -19.27
C GLY A 201 -21.40 0.73 -18.99
N VAL A 202 -21.66 1.10 -17.74
CA VAL A 202 -21.57 2.47 -17.24
C VAL A 202 -20.33 2.58 -16.35
N VAL A 203 -19.58 3.66 -16.52
CA VAL A 203 -18.43 3.98 -15.67
C VAL A 203 -18.81 5.11 -14.71
N ILE A 204 -18.56 4.89 -13.43
CA ILE A 204 -18.78 5.85 -12.34
C ILE A 204 -17.45 6.04 -11.62
N TYR A 205 -17.10 7.27 -11.27
CA TYR A 205 -15.91 7.56 -10.49
C TYR A 205 -16.27 8.36 -9.24
N SER A 206 -15.80 7.91 -8.08
CA SER A 206 -15.93 8.60 -6.80
C SER A 206 -14.85 8.14 -5.84
N ASN A 207 -14.37 9.02 -4.96
CA ASN A 207 -13.44 8.69 -3.88
C ASN A 207 -12.20 7.87 -4.32
N SER A 208 -11.56 8.25 -5.43
CA SER A 208 -10.41 7.51 -5.99
C SER A 208 -10.72 6.11 -6.52
N VAL A 209 -12.00 5.74 -6.67
CA VAL A 209 -12.43 4.46 -7.23
C VAL A 209 -13.21 4.67 -8.51
N ALA A 210 -12.75 4.05 -9.59
CA ALA A 210 -13.54 3.87 -10.81
C ALA A 210 -14.30 2.55 -10.74
N THR A 211 -15.58 2.59 -11.08
CA THR A 211 -16.47 1.42 -11.10
C THR A 211 -17.06 1.26 -12.49
N PHE A 212 -16.85 0.11 -13.12
CA PHE A 212 -17.52 -0.29 -14.35
C PHE A 212 -18.66 -1.25 -14.00
N LYS A 213 -19.90 -0.84 -14.27
CA LYS A 213 -21.09 -1.67 -14.13
C LYS A 213 -21.50 -2.22 -15.50
N PRO A 214 -21.35 -3.52 -15.77
CA PRO A 214 -21.87 -4.13 -16.98
C PRO A 214 -23.37 -3.84 -17.16
N ALA A 215 -23.79 -3.54 -18.39
CA ALA A 215 -25.20 -3.23 -18.69
C ALA A 215 -26.11 -4.46 -18.56
N THR A 216 -25.54 -5.64 -18.73
CA THR A 216 -26.18 -6.95 -18.53
C THR A 216 -25.24 -7.85 -17.76
N HIS A 217 -25.78 -8.92 -17.16
CA HIS A 217 -24.97 -9.99 -16.59
C HIS A 217 -23.90 -10.46 -17.58
N LEU A 218 -22.70 -10.70 -17.06
CA LEU A 218 -21.61 -11.31 -17.81
C LEU A 218 -21.98 -12.77 -18.17
N ALA A 219 -21.36 -13.29 -19.22
CA ALA A 219 -21.55 -14.69 -19.63
C ALA A 219 -20.77 -15.62 -18.69
N ALA A 220 -21.29 -16.83 -18.46
CA ALA A 220 -20.69 -17.82 -17.57
C ALA A 220 -19.44 -18.49 -18.17
N ASN A 221 -18.43 -18.78 -17.33
CA ASN A 221 -17.15 -19.41 -17.72
C ASN A 221 -16.42 -18.71 -18.87
N VAL A 222 -16.46 -17.38 -18.90
CA VAL A 222 -15.82 -16.57 -19.93
C VAL A 222 -14.66 -15.79 -19.36
N LEU A 223 -13.54 -15.75 -20.09
CA LEU A 223 -12.41 -14.88 -19.81
C LEU A 223 -12.71 -13.47 -20.33
N TYR A 224 -12.63 -12.50 -19.43
CA TYR A 224 -12.73 -11.08 -19.72
C TYR A 224 -11.39 -10.38 -19.50
N THR A 225 -11.18 -9.31 -20.25
CA THR A 225 -10.05 -8.38 -20.11
C THR A 225 -10.60 -7.00 -19.82
N ALA A 226 -10.23 -6.46 -18.66
CA ALA A 226 -10.51 -5.08 -18.30
C ALA A 226 -9.27 -4.22 -18.54
N THR A 227 -9.48 -2.96 -18.89
CA THR A 227 -8.38 -2.03 -19.18
C THR A 227 -8.74 -0.64 -18.71
N ILE A 228 -7.84 -0.05 -17.92
CA ILE A 228 -7.76 1.38 -17.68
C ILE A 228 -6.65 1.92 -18.58
N THR A 229 -6.98 2.78 -19.51
CA THR A 229 -6.02 3.36 -20.45
C THR A 229 -5.13 4.39 -19.76
N ASN A 230 -3.94 4.63 -20.29
CA ASN A 230 -3.03 5.66 -19.81
C ASN A 230 -3.55 7.09 -20.02
N GLU A 231 -4.64 7.27 -20.76
CA GLU A 231 -5.29 8.57 -20.98
C GLU A 231 -5.99 9.15 -19.74
N VAL A 232 -6.23 8.34 -18.69
CA VAL A 232 -6.79 8.86 -17.43
C VAL A 232 -5.76 9.74 -16.71
N LYS A 233 -6.23 10.86 -16.15
CA LYS A 233 -5.36 11.88 -15.53
C LYS A 233 -5.72 12.12 -14.09
N ASN A 234 -4.75 12.55 -13.29
CA ASN A 234 -5.01 13.12 -11.97
C ASN A 234 -5.56 14.56 -12.09
N GLN A 235 -5.95 15.16 -10.97
CA GLN A 235 -6.47 16.54 -10.93
C GLN A 235 -5.47 17.60 -11.42
N ALA A 236 -4.17 17.28 -11.46
CA ALA A 236 -3.12 18.14 -12.02
C ALA A 236 -2.90 17.92 -13.53
N GLY A 237 -3.69 17.07 -14.19
CA GLY A 237 -3.57 16.76 -15.61
C GLY A 237 -2.45 15.76 -15.95
N ILE A 238 -1.85 15.14 -14.93
CA ILE A 238 -0.78 14.13 -15.12
C ILE A 238 -1.43 12.79 -15.42
N ALA A 239 -1.08 12.22 -16.57
CA ALA A 239 -1.58 10.94 -17.04
C ALA A 239 -0.92 9.75 -16.31
N MET A 240 -1.59 8.60 -16.31
CA MET A 240 -0.92 7.33 -16.00
C MET A 240 0.20 7.07 -17.01
N ILE A 241 1.28 6.40 -16.59
CA ILE A 241 2.40 6.09 -17.50
C ILE A 241 1.99 5.02 -18.53
N ASN A 242 1.35 3.95 -18.06
CA ASN A 242 0.98 2.79 -18.86
C ASN A 242 -0.49 2.44 -18.67
N ASN A 243 -1.07 1.73 -19.65
CA ASN A 243 -2.36 1.10 -19.46
C ASN A 243 -2.26 0.10 -18.30
N TYR A 244 -3.30 0.05 -17.47
CA TYR A 244 -3.47 -1.00 -16.48
C TYR A 244 -4.44 -2.03 -17.04
N VAL A 245 -3.95 -3.25 -17.28
CA VAL A 245 -4.71 -4.34 -17.90
C VAL A 245 -4.75 -5.50 -16.94
N TRP A 246 -5.94 -6.05 -16.72
CA TRP A 246 -6.13 -7.27 -15.93
C TRP A 246 -7.18 -8.17 -16.54
N THR A 247 -7.14 -9.44 -16.17
CA THR A 247 -8.05 -10.47 -16.67
C THR A 247 -8.77 -11.18 -15.54
N PHE A 248 -9.96 -11.70 -15.82
CA PHE A 248 -10.67 -12.57 -14.88
C PHE A 248 -11.62 -13.50 -15.64
N SER A 249 -11.97 -14.63 -15.03
CA SER A 249 -12.97 -15.55 -15.55
C SER A 249 -14.19 -15.62 -14.66
N THR A 250 -15.36 -15.63 -15.28
CA THR A 250 -16.63 -15.72 -14.60
C THR A 250 -16.96 -17.14 -14.16
N GLY A 251 -17.74 -17.27 -13.09
CA GLY A 251 -18.28 -18.52 -12.59
C GLY A 251 -19.57 -18.94 -13.33
N LEU A 252 -20.39 -19.72 -12.62
CA LEU A 252 -21.62 -20.33 -13.17
C LEU A 252 -22.88 -19.49 -12.99
N GLY A 253 -22.90 -18.53 -12.06
CA GLY A 253 -24.12 -17.81 -11.69
C GLY A 253 -23.88 -16.45 -11.03
N PRO A 254 -24.95 -15.68 -10.80
CA PRO A 254 -24.89 -14.45 -10.03
C PRO A 254 -24.54 -14.74 -8.56
N ASP A 255 -24.07 -13.71 -7.86
CA ASP A 255 -24.00 -13.72 -6.41
C ASP A 255 -25.29 -13.17 -5.83
N ASP A 256 -25.92 -13.96 -4.97
CA ASP A 256 -27.12 -13.59 -4.21
C ASP A 256 -26.85 -13.61 -2.69
N THR A 257 -25.57 -13.72 -2.28
CA THR A 257 -25.18 -13.82 -0.87
C THR A 257 -24.92 -12.42 -0.32
N PRO A 258 -25.62 -11.99 0.74
CA PRO A 258 -25.30 -10.72 1.39
C PRO A 258 -23.90 -10.71 2.01
N PRO A 259 -23.17 -9.59 1.93
CA PRO A 259 -21.90 -9.45 2.60
C PRO A 259 -22.07 -9.42 4.13
N THR A 260 -21.02 -9.83 4.83
CA THR A 260 -20.92 -9.79 6.30
C THR A 260 -19.60 -9.18 6.74
N VAL A 261 -19.53 -8.65 7.96
CA VAL A 261 -18.25 -8.22 8.58
C VAL A 261 -17.61 -9.42 9.27
N ILE A 262 -16.39 -9.76 8.89
CA ILE A 262 -15.64 -10.91 9.42
C ILE A 262 -14.70 -10.55 10.58
N SER A 263 -14.21 -9.30 10.63
CA SER A 263 -13.37 -8.79 11.71
C SER A 263 -13.35 -7.26 11.76
N THR A 264 -12.98 -6.68 12.92
CA THR A 264 -12.80 -5.24 13.11
C THR A 264 -11.53 -4.93 13.89
N VAL A 265 -10.93 -3.78 13.63
CA VAL A 265 -9.89 -3.18 14.48
C VAL A 265 -10.37 -1.78 14.87
N PRO A 266 -10.49 -1.43 16.16
CA PRO A 266 -10.40 -2.33 17.30
C PRO A 266 -11.47 -3.42 17.27
N VAL A 267 -11.18 -4.54 17.93
CA VAL A 267 -12.18 -5.59 18.17
C VAL A 267 -13.28 -5.07 19.10
N ASN A 268 -14.46 -5.68 19.04
CA ASN A 268 -15.57 -5.31 19.91
C ASN A 268 -15.18 -5.38 21.39
N LEU A 269 -15.55 -4.37 22.17
CA LEU A 269 -15.21 -4.17 23.58
C LEU A 269 -13.72 -3.99 23.88
N ALA A 270 -12.87 -3.71 22.89
CA ALA A 270 -11.47 -3.39 23.14
C ALA A 270 -11.34 -2.18 24.09
N THR A 271 -10.40 -2.27 25.03
CA THR A 271 -9.99 -1.18 25.94
C THR A 271 -8.57 -0.74 25.60
N ASP A 272 -8.15 0.40 26.16
CA ASP A 272 -6.80 0.96 25.97
C ASP A 272 -6.41 1.15 24.49
N VAL A 273 -7.40 1.41 23.64
CA VAL A 273 -7.18 1.67 22.22
C VAL A 273 -6.50 3.02 22.04
N ALA A 274 -5.39 3.09 21.29
CA ALA A 274 -4.73 4.34 20.99
C ALA A 274 -5.68 5.36 20.34
N PHE A 275 -5.68 6.60 20.82
CA PHE A 275 -6.67 7.58 20.38
C PHE A 275 -6.44 8.10 18.94
N ASN A 276 -5.26 7.86 18.36
CA ASN A 276 -4.91 8.16 16.97
C ASN A 276 -5.21 6.98 16.02
N THR A 277 -5.82 5.89 16.50
CA THR A 277 -6.18 4.75 15.66
C THR A 277 -7.20 5.13 14.58
N LYS A 278 -7.12 4.46 13.43
CA LYS A 278 -8.13 4.48 12.37
C LYS A 278 -8.96 3.18 12.43
N PRO A 279 -10.22 3.19 12.88
CA PRO A 279 -11.02 1.97 12.95
C PRO A 279 -11.22 1.30 11.58
N THR A 280 -11.17 -0.02 11.52
CA THR A 280 -11.35 -0.82 10.30
C THR A 280 -12.43 -1.90 10.46
N ALA A 281 -13.01 -2.30 9.33
CA ALA A 281 -13.89 -3.45 9.19
C ALA A 281 -13.49 -4.27 7.95
N THR A 282 -13.29 -5.57 8.13
CA THR A 282 -13.02 -6.52 7.04
C THR A 282 -14.32 -7.24 6.67
N PHE A 283 -14.63 -7.32 5.38
CA PHE A 283 -15.85 -7.95 4.87
C PHE A 283 -15.60 -9.38 4.37
N SER A 284 -16.67 -10.19 4.24
CA SER A 284 -16.63 -11.55 3.72
C SER A 284 -16.33 -11.62 2.22
N GLU A 285 -16.50 -10.51 1.51
CA GLU A 285 -16.38 -10.40 0.07
C GLU A 285 -16.10 -8.96 -0.36
N ALA A 286 -15.92 -8.77 -1.68
CA ALA A 286 -15.66 -7.46 -2.24
C ALA A 286 -16.94 -6.60 -2.23
N MET A 287 -16.79 -5.40 -1.68
CA MET A 287 -17.86 -4.43 -1.49
C MET A 287 -17.89 -3.44 -2.63
N ASP A 288 -19.07 -2.88 -2.94
CA ASP A 288 -19.17 -1.71 -3.80
C ASP A 288 -18.64 -0.48 -3.04
N PRO A 289 -17.48 0.08 -3.43
CA PRO A 289 -16.85 1.17 -2.70
C PRO A 289 -17.67 2.47 -2.75
N LEU A 290 -18.64 2.59 -3.68
CA LEU A 290 -19.57 3.73 -3.72
C LEU A 290 -20.57 3.72 -2.56
N THR A 291 -20.83 2.54 -1.98
CA THR A 291 -21.76 2.37 -0.86
C THR A 291 -21.08 2.46 0.50
N ILE A 292 -19.75 2.34 0.55
CA ILE A 292 -18.95 2.48 1.77
C ILE A 292 -18.50 3.94 1.90
N THR A 293 -19.19 4.68 2.76
CA THR A 293 -19.00 6.13 2.94
C THR A 293 -19.06 6.48 4.43
N PRO A 294 -18.73 7.72 4.84
CA PRO A 294 -18.94 8.18 6.21
C PRO A 294 -20.41 8.13 6.69
N ALA A 295 -21.39 7.93 5.78
CA ALA A 295 -22.79 7.73 6.15
C ALA A 295 -23.12 6.26 6.46
N SER A 296 -22.34 5.31 5.95
CA SER A 296 -22.58 3.87 6.09
C SER A 296 -21.56 3.16 6.97
N PHE A 297 -20.38 3.75 7.18
CA PHE A 297 -19.42 3.41 8.23
C PHE A 297 -19.27 4.63 9.16
N THR A 298 -19.94 4.60 10.31
CA THR A 298 -20.00 5.71 11.26
C THR A 298 -19.30 5.38 12.57
N ILE A 299 -18.70 6.39 13.21
CA ILE A 299 -18.20 6.33 14.59
C ILE A 299 -18.97 7.36 15.43
N MET A 300 -19.51 6.96 16.58
CA MET A 300 -20.33 7.78 17.48
C MET A 300 -19.74 7.81 18.89
N GLN A 301 -19.70 8.99 19.50
CA GLN A 301 -19.47 9.20 20.93
C GLN A 301 -20.83 9.45 21.60
N GLY A 302 -21.46 8.39 22.10
CA GLY A 302 -22.85 8.45 22.55
C GLY A 302 -23.78 8.79 21.39
N THR A 303 -24.28 10.04 21.34
CA THR A 303 -25.15 10.53 20.24
C THR A 303 -24.43 11.48 19.27
N LEU A 304 -23.16 11.81 19.54
CA LEU A 304 -22.37 12.71 18.72
C LEU A 304 -21.62 11.92 17.65
N SER A 305 -21.81 12.28 16.37
CA SER A 305 -21.06 11.69 15.27
C SER A 305 -19.63 12.23 15.26
N VAL A 306 -18.65 11.33 15.16
CA VAL A 306 -17.26 11.69 14.88
C VAL A 306 -17.15 12.00 13.39
N ALA A 307 -16.60 13.16 13.06
CA ALA A 307 -16.32 13.52 11.68
C ALA A 307 -15.09 12.75 11.18
N GLY A 308 -15.14 12.25 9.95
CA GLY A 308 -14.04 11.52 9.35
C GLY A 308 -14.27 11.22 7.88
N SER A 309 -13.33 10.48 7.31
CA SER A 309 -13.37 9.96 5.94
C SER A 309 -13.31 8.44 5.98
N VAL A 310 -13.80 7.78 4.93
CA VAL A 310 -13.72 6.32 4.80
C VAL A 310 -12.98 5.98 3.52
N THR A 311 -12.02 5.06 3.64
CA THR A 311 -11.31 4.46 2.51
C THR A 311 -11.61 2.97 2.46
N TYR A 312 -11.50 2.37 1.27
CA TYR A 312 -11.76 0.94 1.07
C TYR A 312 -10.73 0.35 0.11
N VAL A 313 -10.00 -0.68 0.56
CA VAL A 313 -8.97 -1.37 -0.23
C VAL A 313 -9.11 -2.88 -0.03
N GLY A 314 -9.17 -3.62 -1.14
CA GLY A 314 -9.37 -5.07 -1.11
C GLY A 314 -10.75 -5.42 -0.53
N ILE A 315 -10.77 -5.87 0.72
CA ILE A 315 -11.99 -6.20 1.49
C ILE A 315 -12.06 -5.44 2.84
N VAL A 316 -11.22 -4.42 3.02
CA VAL A 316 -11.08 -3.68 4.29
C VAL A 316 -11.54 -2.24 4.09
N ALA A 317 -12.52 -1.81 4.88
CA ALA A 317 -12.88 -0.40 5.03
C ALA A 317 -12.15 0.20 6.23
N THR A 318 -11.61 1.41 6.09
CA THR A 318 -10.91 2.15 7.14
C THR A 318 -11.57 3.50 7.34
N PHE A 319 -12.06 3.77 8.55
CA PHE A 319 -12.53 5.09 8.96
C PHE A 319 -11.34 5.88 9.51
N LYS A 320 -11.00 7.00 8.87
CA LYS A 320 -9.99 7.95 9.35
C LYS A 320 -10.70 9.14 10.00
N PRO A 321 -10.67 9.27 11.34
CA PRO A 321 -11.16 10.45 12.02
C PRO A 321 -10.47 11.72 11.50
N LEU A 322 -11.22 12.83 11.40
CA LEU A 322 -10.66 14.12 10.99
C LEU A 322 -9.73 14.72 12.06
N VAL A 323 -10.10 14.48 13.32
CA VAL A 323 -9.31 14.76 14.51
C VAL A 323 -9.17 13.44 15.26
N ASN A 324 -8.04 13.24 15.93
CA ASN A 324 -7.86 12.09 16.83
C ASN A 324 -9.07 11.94 17.76
N LEU A 325 -9.37 10.70 18.11
CA LEU A 325 -10.41 10.41 19.08
C LEU A 325 -10.02 11.01 20.45
N GLU A 326 -11.00 11.21 21.32
CA GLU A 326 -10.76 11.65 22.69
C GLU A 326 -10.22 10.49 23.52
N ALA A 327 -9.30 10.77 24.45
CA ALA A 327 -8.75 9.77 25.35
C ALA A 327 -9.80 9.23 26.34
N ASN A 328 -9.63 8.01 26.84
CA ASN A 328 -10.50 7.37 27.85
C ASN A 328 -12.01 7.42 27.52
N THR A 329 -12.35 7.32 26.24
CA THR A 329 -13.70 7.57 25.73
C THR A 329 -14.22 6.34 24.97
N THR A 330 -15.45 5.93 25.28
CA THR A 330 -16.13 4.85 24.57
C THR A 330 -16.78 5.35 23.29
N TYR A 331 -16.46 4.70 22.18
CA TYR A 331 -17.04 4.91 20.88
C TYR A 331 -17.88 3.72 20.44
N THR A 332 -18.92 4.00 19.66
CA THR A 332 -19.72 2.99 18.95
C THR A 332 -19.50 3.15 17.46
N ALA A 333 -18.99 2.11 16.83
CA ALA A 333 -18.83 2.03 15.40
C ALA A 333 -19.99 1.23 14.78
N THR A 334 -20.40 1.60 13.56
CA THR A 334 -21.50 0.93 12.87
C THR A 334 -21.22 0.85 11.38
N ILE A 335 -21.31 -0.37 10.84
CA ILE A 335 -21.55 -0.58 9.41
C ILE A 335 -23.06 -0.78 9.22
N THR A 336 -23.68 0.06 8.41
CA THR A 336 -25.13 0.03 8.18
C THR A 336 -25.51 -0.98 7.09
N THR A 337 -26.78 -1.36 7.03
CA THR A 337 -27.38 -2.11 5.90
C THR A 337 -27.32 -1.38 4.55
N GLY A 338 -26.89 -0.12 4.50
CA GLY A 338 -26.75 0.64 3.25
C GLY A 338 -25.50 0.29 2.43
N VAL A 339 -24.59 -0.53 2.95
CA VAL A 339 -23.46 -1.04 2.15
C VAL A 339 -23.90 -2.24 1.31
N GLU A 340 -23.44 -2.28 0.07
CA GLU A 340 -23.68 -3.37 -0.87
C GLU A 340 -22.36 -4.02 -1.30
N ASP A 341 -22.41 -5.29 -1.66
CA ASP A 341 -21.33 -5.92 -2.40
C ASP A 341 -21.24 -5.43 -3.86
N VAL A 342 -20.18 -5.83 -4.56
CA VAL A 342 -20.02 -5.56 -6.00
C VAL A 342 -21.09 -6.23 -6.87
N ALA A 343 -21.81 -7.23 -6.37
CA ALA A 343 -22.93 -7.89 -7.04
C ALA A 343 -24.29 -7.19 -6.80
N GLY A 344 -24.35 -6.24 -5.86
CA GLY A 344 -25.53 -5.46 -5.47
C GLY A 344 -26.32 -6.04 -4.29
N ASN A 345 -25.79 -6.98 -3.52
CA ASN A 345 -26.46 -7.48 -2.32
C ASN A 345 -26.13 -6.57 -1.12
N ALA A 346 -27.15 -6.10 -0.43
CA ALA A 346 -27.00 -5.28 0.78
C ALA A 346 -26.76 -6.15 2.02
N MET A 347 -26.02 -5.63 3.01
CA MET A 347 -25.89 -6.30 4.31
C MET A 347 -27.27 -6.58 4.94
N ALA A 348 -27.46 -7.77 5.49
CA ALA A 348 -28.74 -8.18 6.08
C ALA A 348 -29.12 -7.43 7.36
N SER A 349 -28.13 -6.96 8.12
CA SER A 349 -28.31 -6.22 9.37
C SER A 349 -27.13 -5.28 9.61
N ASN A 350 -27.34 -4.20 10.37
CA ASN A 350 -26.24 -3.36 10.83
C ASN A 350 -25.25 -4.20 11.65
N TYR A 351 -23.96 -3.98 11.44
CA TYR A 351 -22.91 -4.50 12.30
C TYR A 351 -22.44 -3.40 13.25
N VAL A 352 -22.61 -3.61 14.55
CA VAL A 352 -22.34 -2.60 15.59
C VAL A 352 -21.31 -3.16 16.57
N TRP A 353 -20.28 -2.39 16.85
CA TRP A 353 -19.28 -2.71 17.87
C TRP A 353 -18.88 -1.48 18.65
N THR A 354 -18.36 -1.67 19.86
CA THR A 354 -17.86 -0.60 20.71
C THR A 354 -16.40 -0.80 21.05
N PHE A 355 -15.71 0.28 21.39
CA PHE A 355 -14.34 0.24 21.90
C PHE A 355 -14.10 1.47 22.79
N THR A 356 -13.14 1.39 23.69
CA THR A 356 -12.76 2.47 24.59
C THR A 356 -11.31 2.84 24.36
N THR A 357 -11.07 4.12 24.06
CA THR A 357 -9.71 4.64 23.90
C THR A 357 -8.96 4.67 25.23
N GLY A 358 -7.64 4.53 25.18
CA GLY A 358 -6.73 4.66 26.31
C GLY A 358 -6.30 6.10 26.55
N SER A 359 -5.22 6.25 27.33
CA SER A 359 -4.69 7.56 27.75
C SER A 359 -3.69 8.18 26.78
N GLY A 360 -3.14 7.42 25.83
CA GLY A 360 -2.06 7.84 24.94
C GLY A 360 -2.27 7.48 23.46
N PRO A 361 -1.50 8.11 22.57
CA PRO A 361 -1.39 7.68 21.17
C PRO A 361 -0.55 6.41 21.07
N ASP A 362 -0.59 5.78 19.91
CA ASP A 362 0.42 4.83 19.47
C ASP A 362 1.48 5.56 18.66
N ASP A 363 2.71 5.54 19.18
CA ASP A 363 3.90 6.12 18.55
C ASP A 363 4.94 5.02 18.20
N THR A 364 4.55 3.74 18.28
CA THR A 364 5.45 2.61 18.05
C THR A 364 5.46 2.25 16.57
N PRO A 365 6.61 2.30 15.88
CA PRO A 365 6.68 1.83 14.50
C PRO A 365 6.37 0.34 14.38
N PRO A 366 5.63 -0.07 13.33
CA PRO A 366 5.36 -1.49 13.08
C PRO A 366 6.65 -2.22 12.68
N ILE A 367 6.73 -3.51 13.01
CA ILE A 367 7.82 -4.41 12.59
C ILE A 367 7.26 -5.67 11.91
N VAL A 368 8.08 -6.30 11.07
CA VAL A 368 7.78 -7.64 10.54
C VAL A 368 8.23 -8.69 11.55
N ILE A 369 7.28 -9.49 12.05
CA ILE A 369 7.52 -10.57 13.01
C ILE A 369 7.97 -11.85 12.31
N SER A 370 7.43 -12.15 11.13
CA SER A 370 7.73 -13.38 10.39
C SER A 370 7.46 -13.25 8.90
N THR A 371 8.11 -14.08 8.10
CA THR A 371 7.90 -14.18 6.65
C THR A 371 7.72 -15.62 6.20
N VAL A 372 6.97 -15.78 5.11
CA VAL A 372 6.86 -17.04 4.37
C VAL A 372 7.18 -16.76 2.91
N PRO A 373 8.14 -17.45 2.27
CA PRO A 373 9.13 -18.31 2.90
C PRO A 373 9.96 -17.54 3.94
N ILE A 374 10.51 -18.27 4.91
CA ILE A 374 11.50 -17.70 5.84
C ILE A 374 12.73 -17.21 5.07
N ASP A 375 13.48 -16.28 5.64
CA ASP A 375 14.70 -15.80 5.01
C ASP A 375 15.69 -16.94 4.74
N LEU A 376 16.30 -16.90 3.56
CA LEU A 376 17.21 -17.90 3.01
C LEU A 376 16.61 -19.30 2.81
N ALA A 377 15.28 -19.44 2.81
CA ALA A 377 14.63 -20.72 2.48
C ALA A 377 15.07 -21.22 1.11
N THR A 378 15.26 -22.54 0.98
CA THR A 378 15.60 -23.20 -0.29
C THR A 378 14.56 -24.25 -0.65
N GLY A 379 14.49 -24.62 -1.94
CA GLY A 379 13.50 -25.60 -2.40
C GLY A 379 12.05 -25.09 -2.35
N VAL A 380 11.85 -23.77 -2.30
CA VAL A 380 10.53 -23.15 -2.24
C VAL A 380 9.74 -23.43 -3.50
N SER A 381 8.45 -23.78 -3.38
CA SER A 381 7.61 -24.06 -4.54
C SER A 381 7.47 -22.85 -5.46
N ILE A 382 7.42 -23.09 -6.77
CA ILE A 382 7.40 -22.00 -7.76
C ILE A 382 6.08 -21.20 -7.78
N ASN A 383 5.00 -21.73 -7.20
CA ASN A 383 3.69 -21.09 -7.06
C ASN A 383 3.44 -20.51 -5.67
N ILE A 384 4.46 -20.42 -4.80
CA ILE A 384 4.31 -19.80 -3.49
C ILE A 384 3.84 -18.34 -3.63
N LYS A 385 3.00 -17.88 -2.70
CA LYS A 385 2.72 -16.46 -2.50
C LYS A 385 3.51 -15.97 -1.29
N PRO A 386 4.60 -15.18 -1.46
CA PRO A 386 5.36 -14.70 -0.32
C PRO A 386 4.48 -13.82 0.60
N SER A 387 4.66 -13.94 1.91
CA SER A 387 3.90 -13.17 2.89
C SER A 387 4.77 -12.66 4.04
N ALA A 388 4.31 -11.60 4.70
CA ALA A 388 4.92 -11.00 5.89
C ALA A 388 3.84 -10.75 6.95
N THR A 389 4.13 -11.11 8.20
CA THR A 389 3.27 -10.85 9.37
C THR A 389 3.81 -9.67 10.15
N PHE A 390 2.98 -8.67 10.42
CA PHE A 390 3.35 -7.46 11.17
C PHE A 390 3.07 -7.59 12.68
N SER A 391 3.68 -6.72 13.48
CA SER A 391 3.45 -6.61 14.92
C SER A 391 2.08 -6.08 15.30
N GLU A 392 1.43 -5.40 14.36
CA GLU A 392 0.18 -4.67 14.59
C GLU A 392 -0.58 -4.47 13.28
N ALA A 393 -1.79 -3.93 13.42
CA ALA A 393 -2.66 -3.67 12.28
C ALA A 393 -2.12 -2.51 11.45
N MET A 394 -1.94 -2.78 10.15
CA MET A 394 -1.39 -1.85 9.16
C MET A 394 -2.50 -1.07 8.47
N ASP A 395 -2.20 0.13 7.99
CA ASP A 395 -3.07 0.85 7.05
C ASP A 395 -3.02 0.16 5.67
N PRO A 396 -4.12 -0.50 5.23
CA PRO A 396 -4.11 -1.27 3.99
C PRO A 396 -3.81 -0.43 2.74
N MET A 397 -4.01 0.90 2.79
CA MET A 397 -3.68 1.77 1.66
C MET A 397 -2.18 1.89 1.41
N THR A 398 -1.37 1.66 2.45
CA THR A 398 0.09 1.75 2.36
C THR A 398 0.72 0.42 1.97
N ILE A 399 -0.03 -0.68 1.99
CA ILE A 399 0.42 -2.02 1.60
C ILE A 399 0.08 -2.27 0.13
N THR A 400 1.03 -1.99 -0.76
CA THR A 400 0.85 -1.94 -2.22
C THR A 400 1.96 -2.69 -2.94
N PRO A 401 1.85 -2.98 -4.25
CA PRO A 401 2.94 -3.55 -5.03
C PRO A 401 4.22 -2.70 -5.08
N THR A 402 4.18 -1.43 -4.66
CA THR A 402 5.37 -0.57 -4.55
C THR A 402 6.03 -0.64 -3.17
N THR A 403 5.30 -1.05 -2.13
CA THR A 403 5.81 -1.13 -0.75
C THR A 403 6.03 -2.57 -0.28
N PHE A 404 5.37 -3.56 -0.89
CA PHE A 404 5.72 -4.98 -0.83
C PHE A 404 6.14 -5.44 -2.23
N THR A 405 7.45 -5.49 -2.44
CA THR A 405 8.05 -5.81 -3.74
C THR A 405 8.74 -7.17 -3.70
N VAL A 406 8.79 -7.85 -4.86
CA VAL A 406 9.60 -9.06 -5.06
C VAL A 406 10.47 -8.86 -6.29
N LYS A 407 11.75 -9.22 -6.21
CA LYS A 407 12.73 -9.09 -7.29
C LYS A 407 13.46 -10.40 -7.58
N GLN A 408 13.86 -10.57 -8.83
CA GLN A 408 14.88 -11.53 -9.26
C GLN A 408 16.12 -10.73 -9.70
N GLY A 409 17.17 -10.75 -8.88
CA GLY A 409 18.27 -9.79 -9.05
C GLY A 409 17.76 -8.36 -9.00
N ASN A 410 17.92 -7.60 -10.10
CA ASN A 410 17.46 -6.21 -10.19
C ASN A 410 16.06 -6.05 -10.83
N GLN A 411 15.46 -7.14 -11.32
CA GLN A 411 14.17 -7.09 -12.01
C GLN A 411 13.02 -7.28 -11.03
N PHE A 412 12.03 -6.39 -11.06
CA PHE A 412 10.79 -6.55 -10.30
C PHE A 412 9.92 -7.66 -10.90
N ILE A 413 9.35 -8.48 -10.03
CA ILE A 413 8.32 -9.46 -10.39
C ILE A 413 6.97 -8.77 -10.30
N SER A 414 6.18 -8.87 -11.36
CA SER A 414 4.81 -8.35 -11.39
C SER A 414 3.89 -9.23 -10.55
N GLY A 415 3.09 -8.60 -9.69
CA GLY A 415 2.14 -9.27 -8.81
C GLY A 415 1.17 -8.29 -8.18
N SER A 416 0.20 -8.84 -7.47
CA SER A 416 -0.74 -8.09 -6.63
C SER A 416 -0.42 -8.31 -5.15
N VAL A 417 -0.77 -7.35 -4.31
CA VAL A 417 -0.61 -7.46 -2.86
C VAL A 417 -1.99 -7.42 -2.20
N SER A 418 -2.20 -8.26 -1.19
CA SER A 418 -3.37 -8.25 -0.31
C SER A 418 -2.93 -8.15 1.14
N TYR A 419 -3.74 -7.52 1.98
CA TYR A 419 -3.50 -7.43 3.42
C TYR A 419 -4.78 -7.79 4.20
N VAL A 420 -4.70 -8.78 5.09
CA VAL A 420 -5.81 -9.20 5.96
C VAL A 420 -5.29 -9.59 7.34
N GLY A 421 -6.00 -9.12 8.38
CA GLY A 421 -5.57 -9.32 9.76
C GLY A 421 -4.24 -8.61 10.01
N LEU A 422 -3.17 -9.38 10.15
CA LEU A 422 -1.79 -8.89 10.33
C LEU A 422 -0.86 -9.28 9.18
N VAL A 423 -1.38 -9.92 8.13
CA VAL A 423 -0.56 -10.57 7.11
C VAL A 423 -0.73 -9.87 5.76
N ALA A 424 0.38 -9.40 5.19
CA ALA A 424 0.47 -9.01 3.80
C ALA A 424 0.94 -10.20 2.95
N THR A 425 0.32 -10.42 1.80
CA THR A 425 0.63 -11.51 0.87
C THR A 425 0.82 -10.95 -0.54
N PHE A 426 1.94 -11.28 -1.16
CA PHE A 426 2.26 -10.98 -2.56
C PHE A 426 1.90 -12.18 -3.43
N LYS A 427 0.95 -12.00 -4.35
CA LYS A 427 0.58 -12.99 -5.36
C LYS A 427 1.26 -12.63 -6.69
N PRO A 428 2.26 -13.41 -7.14
CA PRO A 428 2.88 -13.16 -8.43
C PRO A 428 1.88 -13.45 -9.57
N THR A 429 1.98 -12.69 -10.66
CA THR A 429 1.13 -12.87 -11.86
C THR A 429 1.44 -14.16 -12.62
N VAL A 430 2.68 -14.62 -12.53
CA VAL A 430 3.18 -15.89 -13.08
C VAL A 430 3.97 -16.61 -12.01
N ASN A 431 3.98 -17.94 -12.08
CA ASN A 431 4.85 -18.73 -11.20
C ASN A 431 6.31 -18.27 -11.33
N PHE A 432 7.02 -18.29 -10.21
CA PHE A 432 8.45 -18.04 -10.18
C PHE A 432 9.21 -19.03 -11.05
N VAL A 433 10.38 -18.63 -11.53
CA VAL A 433 11.28 -19.50 -12.28
C VAL A 433 11.98 -20.43 -11.29
N ALA A 434 12.14 -21.70 -11.66
CA ALA A 434 12.80 -22.71 -10.83
C ALA A 434 14.29 -22.42 -10.58
N ASN A 435 14.81 -22.84 -9.43
CA ASN A 435 16.21 -22.72 -9.00
C ASN A 435 16.77 -21.29 -9.05
N MET A 436 15.92 -20.30 -8.77
CA MET A 436 16.30 -18.89 -8.80
C MET A 436 16.17 -18.28 -7.41
N VAL A 437 17.02 -17.29 -7.14
CA VAL A 437 16.96 -16.49 -5.92
C VAL A 437 16.04 -15.30 -6.16
N TYR A 438 15.08 -15.14 -5.25
CA TYR A 438 14.19 -13.99 -5.18
C TYR A 438 14.44 -13.22 -3.90
N THR A 439 14.30 -11.90 -3.97
CA THR A 439 14.40 -10.99 -2.84
C THR A 439 13.08 -10.26 -2.69
N ALA A 440 12.43 -10.43 -1.56
CA ALA A 440 11.24 -9.70 -1.18
C ALA A 440 11.59 -8.55 -0.23
N THR A 441 10.83 -7.47 -0.30
CA THR A 441 11.08 -6.27 0.51
C THR A 441 9.76 -5.63 0.92
N ILE A 442 9.58 -5.46 2.24
CA ILE A 442 8.65 -4.47 2.80
C ILE A 442 9.42 -3.17 2.99
N THR A 443 8.98 -2.09 2.36
CA THR A 443 9.66 -0.79 2.44
C THR A 443 9.21 0.01 3.65
N THR A 444 9.96 1.05 4.02
CA THR A 444 9.53 2.06 5.01
C THR A 444 8.28 2.86 4.63
N GLY A 445 7.76 2.72 3.41
CA GLY A 445 6.53 3.39 2.98
C GLY A 445 5.23 2.76 3.51
N VAL A 446 5.31 1.67 4.28
CA VAL A 446 4.13 1.09 4.96
C VAL A 446 3.92 1.75 6.32
N GLU A 447 2.67 2.04 6.67
CA GLU A 447 2.28 2.68 7.92
C GLU A 447 1.25 1.83 8.68
N ASP A 448 1.24 1.93 10.00
CA ASP A 448 0.18 1.39 10.85
C ASP A 448 -1.12 2.22 10.80
N LEU A 449 -2.15 1.78 11.54
CA LEU A 449 -3.41 2.53 11.68
C LEU A 449 -3.28 3.83 12.48
N ALA A 450 -2.18 4.04 13.20
CA ALA A 450 -1.85 5.28 13.91
C ALA A 450 -1.05 6.28 13.03
N GLY A 451 -0.51 5.83 11.90
CA GLY A 451 0.31 6.60 10.97
C GLY A 451 1.82 6.48 11.21
N ASN A 452 2.30 5.52 12.02
CA ASN A 452 3.73 5.31 12.16
C ASN A 452 4.26 4.45 11.01
N ALA A 453 5.31 4.94 10.34
CA ALA A 453 5.99 4.23 9.28
C ALA A 453 7.02 3.23 9.84
N MET A 454 7.27 2.12 9.13
CA MET A 454 8.40 1.25 9.48
C MET A 454 9.74 2.02 9.50
N GLU A 455 10.57 1.80 10.51
CA GLU A 455 11.86 2.50 10.62
C GLU A 455 12.86 2.11 9.52
N ASN A 456 12.84 0.85 9.11
CA ASN A 456 13.77 0.28 8.13
C ASN A 456 13.03 -0.63 7.16
N ASN A 457 13.56 -0.74 5.93
CA ASN A 457 13.10 -1.77 5.01
C ASN A 457 13.36 -3.16 5.62
N TYR A 458 12.38 -4.05 5.55
CA TYR A 458 12.56 -5.46 5.87
C TYR A 458 12.81 -6.24 4.58
N VAL A 459 13.98 -6.86 4.47
CA VAL A 459 14.43 -7.56 3.26
C VAL A 459 14.69 -9.01 3.60
N TRP A 460 14.12 -9.92 2.81
CA TRP A 460 14.40 -11.35 2.91
C TRP A 460 14.52 -11.96 1.53
N SER A 461 15.17 -13.12 1.45
CA SER A 461 15.39 -13.85 0.20
C SER A 461 14.98 -15.30 0.31
N PHE A 462 14.68 -15.91 -0.81
CA PHE A 462 14.38 -17.34 -0.90
C PHE A 462 14.82 -17.89 -2.26
N THR A 463 15.13 -19.18 -2.30
CA THR A 463 15.52 -19.91 -3.51
C THR A 463 14.43 -20.90 -3.88
N THR A 464 13.89 -20.76 -5.09
CA THR A 464 12.87 -21.69 -5.60
C THR A 464 13.47 -23.06 -5.89
N GLY A 465 12.67 -24.10 -5.67
CA GLY A 465 12.92 -25.46 -6.14
C GLY A 465 12.52 -25.63 -7.60
N THR A 466 12.23 -26.87 -8.00
CA THR A 466 11.93 -27.23 -9.39
C THR A 466 10.45 -27.33 -9.71
N SER A 467 9.59 -27.47 -8.70
CA SER A 467 8.20 -27.89 -8.89
C SER A 467 7.21 -27.01 -8.12
N PRO A 468 5.97 -26.87 -8.61
CA PRO A 468 4.90 -26.25 -7.85
C PRO A 468 4.49 -27.17 -6.69
N ASP A 469 3.97 -26.55 -5.64
CA ASP A 469 3.29 -27.27 -4.58
C ASP A 469 1.87 -27.59 -5.04
N ILE A 470 1.54 -28.88 -4.95
CA ILE A 470 0.26 -29.47 -5.34
C ILE A 470 -0.35 -30.30 -4.20
N ILE A 471 0.22 -30.23 -3.00
CA ILE A 471 -0.21 -31.01 -1.84
C ILE A 471 -1.28 -30.19 -1.11
N PRO A 472 -2.52 -30.69 -1.01
CA PRO A 472 -3.55 -30.00 -0.25
C PRO A 472 -3.24 -29.92 1.25
N PRO A 473 -3.61 -28.82 1.92
CA PRO A 473 -3.46 -28.71 3.36
C PRO A 473 -4.39 -29.68 4.10
N THR A 474 -4.01 -30.06 5.31
CA THR A 474 -4.79 -30.90 6.22
C THR A 474 -4.85 -30.29 7.62
N VAL A 475 -5.85 -30.67 8.42
CA VAL A 475 -5.90 -30.33 9.85
C VAL A 475 -5.17 -31.41 10.63
N ILE A 476 -4.09 -31.03 11.34
CA ILE A 476 -3.27 -31.90 12.17
C ILE A 476 -3.92 -32.13 13.54
N SER A 477 -4.53 -31.10 14.13
CA SER A 477 -5.14 -31.19 15.46
C SER A 477 -6.22 -30.15 15.68
N THR A 478 -7.11 -30.43 16.64
CA THR A 478 -8.15 -29.49 17.08
C THR A 478 -8.21 -29.39 18.59
N VAL A 479 -8.63 -28.22 19.09
CA VAL A 479 -9.00 -27.99 20.48
C VAL A 479 -10.41 -27.41 20.51
N PRO A 480 -11.39 -28.03 21.20
CA PRO A 480 -11.30 -29.34 21.83
C PRO A 480 -10.97 -30.45 20.82
N ALA A 481 -10.42 -31.56 21.34
CA ALA A 481 -10.30 -32.77 20.56
C ALA A 481 -11.69 -33.26 20.11
N ASN A 482 -11.75 -33.95 18.98
CA ASN A 482 -13.01 -34.53 18.50
C ASN A 482 -13.62 -35.45 19.57
N LEU A 483 -14.94 -35.32 19.78
CA LEU A 483 -15.74 -36.01 20.79
C LEU A 483 -15.40 -35.66 22.25
N ALA A 484 -14.65 -34.58 22.50
CA ALA A 484 -14.42 -34.11 23.87
C ALA A 484 -15.74 -33.81 24.60
N THR A 485 -15.81 -34.16 25.87
CA THR A 485 -16.93 -33.86 26.78
C THR A 485 -16.47 -32.91 27.89
N GLU A 486 -17.40 -32.34 28.63
CA GLU A 486 -17.11 -31.40 29.73
C GLU A 486 -16.27 -30.19 29.29
N VAL A 487 -16.44 -29.76 28.04
CA VAL A 487 -15.73 -28.60 27.51
C VAL A 487 -16.27 -27.30 28.13
N ALA A 488 -15.40 -26.41 28.54
CA ALA A 488 -15.79 -25.14 29.14
C ALA A 488 -16.65 -24.27 28.20
N LEU A 489 -17.60 -23.50 28.77
CA LEU A 489 -18.52 -22.66 28.00
C LEU A 489 -17.83 -21.52 27.22
N ASN A 490 -16.67 -21.07 27.70
CA ASN A 490 -15.85 -20.02 27.10
C ASN A 490 -14.76 -20.57 26.17
N ILE A 491 -14.85 -21.84 25.75
CA ILE A 491 -13.91 -22.43 24.81
C ILE A 491 -13.88 -21.66 23.48
N LYS A 492 -12.68 -21.53 22.91
CA LYS A 492 -12.46 -21.03 21.56
C LYS A 492 -12.00 -22.20 20.67
N PRO A 493 -12.88 -22.79 19.85
CA PRO A 493 -12.50 -23.89 18.99
C PRO A 493 -11.30 -23.52 18.10
N THR A 494 -10.32 -24.40 18.01
CA THR A 494 -9.04 -24.17 17.34
C THR A 494 -8.73 -25.32 16.40
N ALA A 495 -8.14 -25.02 15.25
CA ALA A 495 -7.61 -25.99 14.30
C ALA A 495 -6.17 -25.62 13.91
N THR A 496 -5.27 -26.61 13.93
CA THR A 496 -3.89 -26.47 13.47
C THR A 496 -3.72 -27.18 12.13
N PHE A 497 -3.22 -26.46 11.12
CA PHE A 497 -3.02 -26.96 9.76
C PHE A 497 -1.63 -27.56 9.56
N SER A 498 -1.47 -28.36 8.49
CA SER A 498 -0.20 -28.96 8.09
C SER A 498 0.83 -27.98 7.53
N GLU A 499 0.37 -26.80 7.16
CA GLU A 499 1.17 -25.77 6.52
C GLU A 499 0.53 -24.39 6.69
N VAL A 500 1.22 -23.36 6.22
CA VAL A 500 0.71 -21.99 6.26
C VAL A 500 -0.36 -21.82 5.18
N MET A 501 -1.54 -21.50 5.66
CA MET A 501 -2.73 -21.20 4.89
C MET A 501 -2.78 -19.75 4.40
N ASP A 502 -3.51 -19.53 3.31
CA ASP A 502 -3.86 -18.20 2.80
C ASP A 502 -4.90 -17.54 3.73
N PRO A 503 -4.53 -16.47 4.47
CA PRO A 503 -5.42 -15.84 5.46
C PRO A 503 -6.75 -15.35 4.89
N LEU A 504 -6.79 -15.00 3.59
CA LEU A 504 -8.03 -14.58 2.91
C LEU A 504 -9.10 -15.68 2.91
N THR A 505 -8.67 -16.94 2.96
CA THR A 505 -9.56 -18.08 2.83
C THR A 505 -9.99 -18.68 4.18
N ILE A 506 -9.44 -18.19 5.29
CA ILE A 506 -9.78 -18.64 6.66
C ILE A 506 -10.58 -17.54 7.36
N ASN A 507 -11.89 -17.72 7.40
CA ASN A 507 -12.82 -16.74 7.93
C ASN A 507 -14.08 -17.45 8.49
N PRO A 508 -15.05 -16.74 9.10
CA PRO A 508 -16.25 -17.34 9.68
C PRO A 508 -17.15 -18.13 8.72
N THR A 509 -16.95 -18.03 7.40
CA THR A 509 -17.67 -18.85 6.40
C THR A 509 -16.97 -20.19 6.15
N THR A 510 -15.65 -20.25 6.35
CA THR A 510 -14.84 -21.45 6.10
C THR A 510 -14.42 -22.17 7.37
N PHE A 511 -14.41 -21.51 8.53
CA PHE A 511 -14.36 -22.11 9.85
C PHE A 511 -15.65 -21.75 10.60
N THR A 512 -16.57 -22.73 10.67
CA THR A 512 -17.91 -22.54 11.22
C THR A 512 -18.09 -23.33 12.52
N LEU A 513 -19.00 -22.86 13.39
CA LEU A 513 -19.46 -23.56 14.58
C LEU A 513 -20.99 -23.64 14.57
N LYS A 514 -21.56 -24.82 14.83
CA LYS A 514 -23.01 -25.05 14.81
C LYS A 514 -23.49 -25.82 16.03
N GLN A 515 -24.71 -25.49 16.46
CA GLN A 515 -25.53 -26.29 17.38
C GLN A 515 -26.66 -26.95 16.58
N GLY A 516 -26.50 -28.23 16.24
CA GLY A 516 -27.39 -28.88 15.27
C GLY A 516 -27.33 -28.16 13.92
N SER A 517 -28.47 -27.62 13.45
CA SER A 517 -28.54 -26.81 12.23
C SER A 517 -28.29 -25.32 12.45
N THR A 518 -28.29 -24.84 13.69
CA THR A 518 -28.14 -23.41 14.03
C THR A 518 -26.68 -22.99 13.99
N SER A 519 -26.35 -21.95 13.22
CA SER A 519 -25.01 -21.36 13.21
C SER A 519 -24.77 -20.55 14.47
N ILE A 520 -23.60 -20.72 15.08
CA ILE A 520 -23.14 -19.91 16.20
C ILE A 520 -22.36 -18.73 15.62
N PRO A 521 -22.75 -17.48 15.90
CA PRO A 521 -21.99 -16.31 15.47
C PRO A 521 -20.65 -16.23 16.21
N GLY A 522 -19.63 -15.78 15.48
CA GLY A 522 -18.28 -15.62 16.01
C GLY A 522 -17.34 -15.07 14.95
N THR A 523 -16.12 -14.73 15.38
CA THR A 523 -15.03 -14.30 14.51
C THR A 523 -13.99 -15.41 14.39
N VAL A 524 -13.10 -15.30 13.40
CA VAL A 524 -11.98 -16.23 13.22
C VAL A 524 -10.68 -15.45 13.20
N ASN A 525 -9.76 -15.84 14.08
CA ASN A 525 -8.38 -15.35 14.07
C ASN A 525 -7.48 -16.42 13.49
N TYR A 526 -6.53 -16.01 12.64
CA TYR A 526 -5.56 -16.91 12.03
C TYR A 526 -4.14 -16.33 12.15
N ALA A 527 -3.19 -17.14 12.62
CA ALA A 527 -1.77 -16.82 12.56
C ALA A 527 -0.91 -18.08 12.47
N GLY A 528 0.20 -18.01 11.71
CA GLY A 528 1.11 -19.12 11.53
C GLY A 528 0.43 -20.28 10.79
N THR A 529 0.05 -21.33 11.51
CA THR A 529 -0.72 -22.47 11.00
C THR A 529 -1.98 -22.74 11.83
N VAL A 530 -2.37 -21.80 12.69
CA VAL A 530 -3.45 -21.99 13.66
C VAL A 530 -4.60 -21.03 13.36
N ALA A 531 -5.81 -21.59 13.25
CA ALA A 531 -7.06 -20.82 13.22
C ALA A 531 -7.84 -21.04 14.52
N VAL A 532 -8.40 -19.96 15.06
CA VAL A 532 -9.19 -19.93 16.30
C VAL A 532 -10.54 -19.28 16.00
N PHE A 533 -11.63 -20.01 16.23
CA PHE A 533 -12.99 -19.49 16.21
C PHE A 533 -13.34 -18.93 17.59
N ILE A 534 -13.78 -17.67 17.64
CA ILE A 534 -14.15 -16.96 18.87
C ILE A 534 -15.67 -16.74 18.84
N PRO A 535 -16.47 -17.54 19.58
CA PRO A 535 -17.90 -17.31 19.70
C PRO A 535 -18.20 -15.91 20.25
N SER A 536 -19.22 -15.24 19.72
CA SER A 536 -19.59 -13.89 20.18
C SER A 536 -20.17 -13.85 21.60
N VAL A 537 -20.62 -15.01 22.09
CA VAL A 537 -21.12 -15.24 23.44
C VAL A 537 -20.65 -16.61 23.91
N ASN A 538 -20.54 -16.80 25.22
CA ASN A 538 -20.27 -18.12 25.78
C ASN A 538 -21.30 -19.15 25.28
N LEU A 539 -20.80 -20.36 25.02
CA LEU A 539 -21.60 -21.48 24.56
C LEU A 539 -22.60 -21.93 25.65
N THR A 540 -23.65 -22.63 25.24
CA THR A 540 -24.67 -23.17 26.16
C THR A 540 -24.17 -24.44 26.83
N ALA A 541 -24.54 -24.65 28.09
CA ALA A 541 -24.11 -25.82 28.86
C ALA A 541 -24.68 -27.14 28.34
N ASN A 542 -23.95 -28.24 28.55
CA ASN A 542 -24.36 -29.60 28.21
C ASN A 542 -24.86 -29.76 26.76
N THR A 543 -24.22 -29.06 25.84
CA THR A 543 -24.67 -28.90 24.45
C THR A 543 -23.64 -29.46 23.49
N LEU A 544 -24.10 -30.27 22.52
CA LEU A 544 -23.28 -30.75 21.42
C LEU A 544 -23.09 -29.65 20.37
N TYR A 545 -21.83 -29.33 20.09
CA TYR A 545 -21.42 -28.44 19.03
C TYR A 545 -20.67 -29.20 17.93
N THR A 546 -20.84 -28.73 16.70
CA THR A 546 -20.13 -29.21 15.51
C THR A 546 -19.33 -28.05 14.93
N ALA A 547 -18.01 -28.20 14.90
CA ALA A 547 -17.13 -27.28 14.22
C ALA A 547 -16.72 -27.85 12.86
N THR A 548 -16.52 -26.99 11.87
CA THR A 548 -16.20 -27.40 10.50
C THR A 548 -15.20 -26.45 9.86
N ILE A 549 -14.07 -26.99 9.39
CA ILE A 549 -13.26 -26.34 8.37
C ILE A 549 -13.72 -26.85 7.01
N THR A 550 -14.12 -25.95 6.13
CA THR A 550 -14.62 -26.30 4.79
C THR A 550 -13.49 -26.48 3.77
N THR A 551 -13.79 -27.06 2.61
CA THR A 551 -12.88 -27.07 1.45
C THR A 551 -12.60 -25.69 0.84
N GLY A 552 -13.21 -24.62 1.37
CA GLY A 552 -12.96 -23.26 0.92
C GLY A 552 -11.59 -22.72 1.34
N VAL A 553 -10.99 -23.27 2.41
CA VAL A 553 -9.65 -22.85 2.86
C VAL A 553 -8.57 -23.35 1.89
N LYS A 554 -7.58 -22.52 1.62
CA LYS A 554 -6.46 -22.80 0.72
C LYS A 554 -5.11 -22.49 1.36
N ASP A 555 -4.07 -23.18 0.93
CA ASP A 555 -2.69 -22.82 1.25
C ASP A 555 -2.18 -21.61 0.43
N LEU A 556 -0.96 -21.15 0.74
CA LEU A 556 -0.30 -20.07 0.01
C LEU A 556 0.07 -20.45 -1.44
N ALA A 557 0.10 -21.74 -1.79
CA ALA A 557 0.30 -22.23 -3.16
C ALA A 557 -1.02 -22.31 -3.96
N GLY A 558 -2.17 -22.14 -3.29
CA GLY A 558 -3.50 -22.15 -3.86
C GLY A 558 -4.23 -23.50 -3.78
N ASN A 559 -3.69 -24.54 -3.13
CA ASN A 559 -4.36 -25.82 -3.00
C ASN A 559 -5.46 -25.75 -1.93
N ALA A 560 -6.66 -26.22 -2.28
CA ALA A 560 -7.78 -26.29 -1.36
C ALA A 560 -7.77 -27.61 -0.58
N MET A 561 -8.30 -27.63 0.64
CA MET A 561 -8.54 -28.89 1.36
C MET A 561 -9.37 -29.86 0.52
N VAL A 562 -9.02 -31.15 0.54
CA VAL A 562 -9.69 -32.19 -0.26
C VAL A 562 -11.14 -32.43 0.19
N SER A 563 -11.41 -32.28 1.48
CA SER A 563 -12.72 -32.51 2.09
C SER A 563 -12.88 -31.63 3.33
N ASN A 564 -14.13 -31.30 3.69
CA ASN A 564 -14.41 -30.63 4.95
C ASN A 564 -13.86 -31.44 6.13
N TYR A 565 -13.19 -30.78 7.06
CA TYR A 565 -12.82 -31.37 8.34
C TYR A 565 -13.87 -31.01 9.38
N VAL A 566 -14.55 -32.03 9.91
CA VAL A 566 -15.66 -31.88 10.84
C VAL A 566 -15.31 -32.56 12.16
N TRP A 567 -15.48 -31.84 13.27
CA TRP A 567 -15.35 -32.41 14.60
C TRP A 567 -16.47 -31.91 15.51
N THR A 568 -16.71 -32.66 16.57
CA THR A 568 -17.75 -32.35 17.54
C THR A 568 -17.19 -32.31 18.95
N PHE A 569 -17.86 -31.60 19.84
CA PHE A 569 -17.56 -31.59 21.27
C PHE A 569 -18.82 -31.25 22.06
N THR A 570 -18.88 -31.67 23.32
CA THR A 570 -20.00 -31.39 24.22
C THR A 570 -19.51 -30.50 25.35
N THR A 571 -20.17 -29.35 25.53
CA THR A 571 -19.88 -28.44 26.64
C THR A 571 -20.28 -29.05 27.98
N GLY A 572 -19.57 -28.71 29.05
CA GLY A 572 -19.90 -29.06 30.43
C GLY A 572 -20.86 -28.04 31.08
N ALA A 573 -20.84 -27.99 32.40
CA ALA A 573 -21.76 -27.16 33.19
C ALA A 573 -21.37 -25.69 33.32
N GLY A 574 -20.10 -25.33 33.12
CA GLY A 574 -19.58 -23.99 33.47
C GLY A 574 -18.43 -23.52 32.58
N ALA A 575 -18.18 -22.21 32.62
CA ALA A 575 -16.99 -21.62 32.02
C ALA A 575 -15.75 -21.99 32.84
N ASP A 576 -14.59 -22.04 32.18
CA ASP A 576 -13.32 -22.16 32.86
C ASP A 576 -12.90 -20.79 33.39
N LEU A 577 -12.64 -20.75 34.71
CA LEU A 577 -12.21 -19.58 35.45
C LEU A 577 -10.88 -19.84 36.18
N ILE A 578 -10.29 -21.01 35.98
CA ILE A 578 -9.01 -21.40 36.59
C ILE A 578 -7.92 -20.93 35.63
N PRO A 579 -6.97 -20.08 36.07
CA PRO A 579 -5.86 -19.71 35.22
C PRO A 579 -4.92 -20.88 34.94
N PRO A 580 -4.34 -20.96 33.74
CA PRO A 580 -3.39 -22.02 33.39
C PRO A 580 -2.11 -21.91 34.23
N THR A 581 -1.52 -23.07 34.54
CA THR A 581 -0.24 -23.19 35.25
C THR A 581 0.74 -24.02 34.44
N VAL A 582 2.06 -23.78 34.62
CA VAL A 582 3.09 -24.66 34.05
C VAL A 582 3.22 -25.90 34.93
N VAL A 583 2.91 -27.07 34.36
CA VAL A 583 2.96 -28.38 35.02
C VAL A 583 4.38 -28.95 35.02
N SER A 584 5.13 -28.76 33.93
CA SER A 584 6.49 -29.27 33.80
C SER A 584 7.31 -28.49 32.78
N THR A 585 8.63 -28.52 32.91
CA THR A 585 9.55 -27.94 31.92
C THR A 585 10.63 -28.94 31.53
N ILE A 586 11.14 -28.82 30.30
CA ILE A 586 12.37 -29.48 29.85
C ILE A 586 13.32 -28.39 29.35
N PRO A 587 14.56 -28.27 29.85
CA PRO A 587 15.05 -28.91 31.08
C PRO A 587 14.19 -28.55 32.30
N THR A 588 14.24 -29.37 33.34
CA THR A 588 13.62 -29.03 34.62
C THR A 588 14.27 -27.76 35.17
N ASN A 589 13.51 -26.97 35.93
CA ASN A 589 14.05 -25.79 36.59
C ASN A 589 15.33 -26.12 37.39
N LEU A 590 16.38 -25.31 37.23
CA LEU A 590 17.72 -25.49 37.81
C LEU A 590 18.50 -26.73 37.32
N ALA A 591 18.13 -27.34 36.19
CA ALA A 591 18.91 -28.42 35.60
C ALA A 591 20.34 -27.99 35.27
N THR A 592 21.31 -28.82 35.66
CA THR A 592 22.72 -28.72 35.26
C THR A 592 23.05 -29.75 34.18
N GLU A 593 24.19 -29.60 33.52
CA GLU A 593 24.65 -30.55 32.46
C GLU A 593 23.66 -30.70 31.29
N VAL A 594 22.92 -29.64 31.01
CA VAL A 594 21.98 -29.56 29.89
C VAL A 594 22.75 -29.55 28.57
N LEU A 595 22.31 -30.37 27.62
CA LEU A 595 22.89 -30.41 26.27
C LEU A 595 22.71 -29.06 25.55
N LEU A 596 23.75 -28.62 24.84
CA LEU A 596 23.76 -27.31 24.15
C LEU A 596 22.74 -27.22 23.00
N ASN A 597 22.23 -28.35 22.52
CA ASN A 597 21.21 -28.44 21.48
C ASN A 597 19.80 -28.69 22.05
N VAL A 598 19.60 -28.52 23.36
CA VAL A 598 18.26 -28.68 23.96
C VAL A 598 17.29 -27.64 23.37
N THR A 599 16.04 -28.06 23.17
CA THR A 599 14.91 -27.17 22.89
C THR A 599 14.09 -27.03 24.16
N PRO A 600 14.11 -25.87 24.85
CA PRO A 600 13.33 -25.70 26.06
C PRO A 600 11.82 -25.89 25.81
N THR A 601 11.13 -26.57 26.72
CA THR A 601 9.68 -26.75 26.67
C THR A 601 9.02 -26.41 28.00
N ALA A 602 7.76 -26.00 27.91
CA ALA A 602 6.84 -25.82 29.04
C ALA A 602 5.51 -26.52 28.73
N THR A 603 5.09 -27.43 29.61
CA THR A 603 3.79 -28.10 29.55
C THR A 603 2.81 -27.38 30.47
N PHE A 604 1.64 -27.01 29.96
CA PHE A 604 0.60 -26.31 30.72
C PHE A 604 -0.46 -27.26 31.27
N SER A 605 -1.21 -26.80 32.29
CA SER A 605 -2.29 -27.55 32.93
C SER A 605 -3.52 -27.73 32.03
N GLU A 606 -3.63 -26.90 31.00
CA GLU A 606 -4.74 -26.86 30.05
C GLU A 606 -4.27 -26.26 28.71
N ALA A 607 -5.14 -26.31 27.71
CA ALA A 607 -4.84 -25.75 26.40
C ALA A 607 -4.81 -24.22 26.48
N MET A 608 -3.68 -23.63 26.08
CA MET A 608 -3.50 -22.19 25.93
C MET A 608 -4.10 -21.74 24.60
N ASP A 609 -4.48 -20.46 24.51
CA ASP A 609 -4.71 -19.80 23.22
C ASP A 609 -3.38 -19.82 22.44
N PRO A 610 -3.26 -20.55 21.32
CA PRO A 610 -1.97 -20.69 20.64
C PRO A 610 -1.44 -19.35 20.12
N LEU A 611 -2.32 -18.38 19.86
CA LEU A 611 -1.92 -17.04 19.43
C LEU A 611 -1.23 -16.24 20.54
N SER A 612 -1.51 -16.58 21.81
CA SER A 612 -0.85 -16.00 22.97
C SER A 612 0.52 -16.60 23.26
N ILE A 613 0.93 -17.68 22.61
CA ILE A 613 2.22 -18.35 22.82
C ILE A 613 3.14 -18.04 21.64
N ASN A 614 3.98 -17.03 21.79
CA ASN A 614 4.87 -16.54 20.75
C ASN A 614 6.21 -16.07 21.34
N ALA A 615 7.10 -15.54 20.51
CA ALA A 615 8.43 -15.12 20.94
C ALA A 615 8.46 -13.92 21.90
N LEU A 616 7.32 -13.25 22.14
CA LEU A 616 7.18 -12.19 23.14
C LEU A 616 6.73 -12.74 24.51
N THR A 617 5.95 -13.82 24.51
CA THR A 617 5.32 -14.39 25.72
C THR A 617 5.99 -15.66 26.22
N TYR A 618 6.74 -16.37 25.37
CA TYR A 618 7.61 -17.46 25.75
C TYR A 618 9.04 -17.15 25.27
N THR A 619 9.87 -16.67 26.20
CA THR A 619 11.21 -16.16 25.90
C THR A 619 12.28 -17.05 26.49
N LEU A 620 13.43 -17.15 25.81
CA LEU A 620 14.65 -17.71 26.38
C LEU A 620 15.68 -16.59 26.51
N ARG A 621 16.29 -16.42 27.69
CA ARG A 621 17.26 -15.35 27.97
C ARG A 621 18.55 -15.89 28.57
N GLN A 622 19.66 -15.30 28.16
CA GLN A 622 20.96 -15.40 28.84
C GLN A 622 21.13 -14.17 29.75
N GLY A 623 20.88 -14.34 31.05
CA GLY A 623 20.77 -13.18 31.95
C GLY A 623 19.65 -12.26 31.48
N THR A 624 19.96 -11.03 31.05
CA THR A 624 18.99 -10.07 30.50
C THR A 624 18.84 -10.16 28.98
N THR A 625 19.78 -10.80 28.28
CA THR A 625 19.86 -10.82 26.81
C THR A 625 18.91 -11.89 26.23
N PRO A 626 17.98 -11.55 25.32
CA PRO A 626 17.17 -12.53 24.62
C PRO A 626 18.02 -13.45 23.73
N VAL A 627 17.69 -14.74 23.73
CA VAL A 627 18.16 -15.71 22.75
C VAL A 627 17.20 -15.69 21.57
N THR A 628 17.73 -15.68 20.35
CA THR A 628 16.92 -15.79 19.14
C THR A 628 16.48 -17.24 18.93
N GLY A 629 15.20 -17.44 18.61
CA GLY A 629 14.64 -18.77 18.41
C GLY A 629 13.21 -18.73 17.90
N LEU A 630 12.71 -19.91 17.53
CA LEU A 630 11.33 -20.12 17.11
C LEU A 630 10.51 -20.68 18.28
N VAL A 631 9.33 -20.12 18.50
CA VAL A 631 8.35 -20.66 19.44
C VAL A 631 7.30 -21.45 18.67
N SER A 632 6.96 -22.63 19.17
CA SER A 632 5.83 -23.43 18.69
C SER A 632 4.97 -23.90 19.86
N TYR A 633 3.69 -24.12 19.62
CA TYR A 633 2.75 -24.64 20.60
C TYR A 633 1.93 -25.78 19.98
N SER A 634 1.89 -26.93 20.65
CA SER A 634 1.10 -28.08 20.21
C SER A 634 0.57 -28.88 21.40
N GLY A 635 -0.72 -29.18 21.37
CA GLY A 635 -1.41 -29.85 22.48
C GLY A 635 -1.38 -28.99 23.74
N LEU A 636 -0.50 -29.34 24.68
CA LEU A 636 -0.29 -28.64 25.95
C LEU A 636 1.13 -28.08 26.10
N VAL A 637 1.97 -28.18 25.06
CA VAL A 637 3.42 -27.94 25.18
C VAL A 637 3.84 -26.76 24.30
N ALA A 638 4.42 -25.74 24.93
CA ALA A 638 5.22 -24.73 24.24
C ALA A 638 6.66 -25.21 24.09
N THR A 639 7.26 -24.99 22.92
CA THR A 639 8.64 -25.36 22.62
C THR A 639 9.38 -24.16 22.04
N PHE A 640 10.54 -23.84 22.60
CA PHE A 640 11.48 -22.84 22.09
C PHE A 640 12.63 -23.56 21.38
N THR A 641 12.85 -23.25 20.11
CA THR A 641 13.94 -23.80 19.29
C THR A 641 14.96 -22.70 19.02
N PRO A 642 16.12 -22.71 19.71
CA PRO A 642 17.18 -21.71 19.47
C PRO A 642 17.68 -21.76 18.02
N THR A 643 17.94 -20.60 17.42
CA THR A 643 18.50 -20.51 16.05
C THR A 643 19.94 -21.00 15.97
N SER A 644 20.65 -21.02 17.09
CA SER A 644 22.01 -21.53 17.25
C SER A 644 22.12 -22.31 18.54
N GLY A 645 23.08 -23.24 18.60
CA GLY A 645 23.37 -23.97 19.84
C GLY A 645 23.61 -23.01 21.01
N LEU A 646 23.12 -23.38 22.18
CA LEU A 646 23.34 -22.64 23.42
C LEU A 646 24.82 -22.69 23.82
N LEU A 647 25.28 -21.67 24.54
CA LEU A 647 26.66 -21.56 24.97
C LEU A 647 26.93 -22.45 26.19
N ALA A 648 28.10 -23.07 26.22
CA ALA A 648 28.53 -23.86 27.36
C ALA A 648 28.71 -23.00 28.63
N ASN A 649 28.56 -23.62 29.80
CA ASN A 649 28.75 -22.97 31.12
C ASN A 649 27.94 -21.68 31.31
N THR A 650 26.77 -21.61 30.70
CA THR A 650 25.92 -20.42 30.68
C THR A 650 24.55 -20.75 31.26
N THR A 651 24.06 -19.89 32.16
CA THR A 651 22.70 -20.00 32.70
C THR A 651 21.71 -19.35 31.75
N TYR A 652 20.65 -20.08 31.43
CA TYR A 652 19.53 -19.58 30.65
C TYR A 652 18.25 -19.60 31.48
N THR A 653 17.42 -18.59 31.29
CA THR A 653 16.09 -18.48 31.89
C THR A 653 15.05 -18.52 30.78
N ALA A 654 14.18 -19.53 30.83
CA ALA A 654 12.95 -19.53 30.04
C ALA A 654 11.85 -18.86 30.87
N THR A 655 11.04 -18.00 30.25
CA THR A 655 9.93 -17.29 30.93
C THR A 655 8.70 -17.31 30.04
#